data_AF-A0A4Q8TVI8-F1
#
_entry.id   AF-A0A4Q8TVI8-F1
#
_cell.length_a   1.000
_cell.length_b   1.000
_cell.length_c   1.000
_cell.angle_alpha   90.00
_cell.angle_beta   90.00
_cell.angle_gamma   90.00
#
_symmetry.space_group_name_H-M   'P 1'
#
loop_
_entity.id
_entity.type
_entity.pdbx_description
1 polymer ?
#
loop_
_entity_poly.entity_id
_entity_poly.type
_entity_poly.pdbx_seq_one_letter_code
_entity_poly.pdbx_strand_id
1 'polypeptide(L)'
;MPRRYCCCILIIFMTVFSTLSLATNTNLESESLVSTGSEKWRSYVGTVGYGLSPALSDDENIYVVSIGGGVSAFDFDGQLLWTNSEQRAGGTPVIGSDGTIYYGSFGFYLGLVALNPDGTLKWHADYVGSVSSPAIGADGVLYVIESGGGSKNRLVAINPTGTLKWKAEITPRSPSNVTPVIFNDSIYVPTYNGLYAFNSTGALLWVFGESELFGATPSIALDGTIYIGANSGVFYALNPNGVVKWSFDVEDYLCTEGCEYFRYALSSAVVSNDGTIYFGSRKTYITSETIGSHLHAMSKEGKHLWAAAVEGAIDPRTSPSITISGVLYVTSSDGNLYAFDVDGSIKWVYPVYGFRFWDQELATSPAIGKDGTVYITAYGHLHAINSSYGRLSNAPWPKMQSNNQNIGRNVIQRNYSQDFDGDGVSDLVFRRPLNGYHYVRQSSSQGISYTFFGNLPSDIPINGDFDGDAISDIAVYRAATGQWLIKQSSDNRILRITFGTQSGDIPVPADYDGDGITDIAIRRPIEGKWIIRLSSNPNTNLSLSFGSYSSDIPIPADYDGDGKVDIAIRRPSTNQFIIRESSSNKIKRIFFGSQYDDVAVPADYDGDGRADIAVRRPNTGYWFIKYSSNGQIYRAYFGTLTSDIPVPADYDGDGKADLAVRRSDSGHFIYAESANNRVIRVGFGSLSSDIPLAAPIQTRIEMSKAVSGTKEVDHIQSIDSDEVHVSVEQIGYLTLEQVHTGAK
;
A
#
# COMPACT_ATOMS: atom_id res chain seq x y z
N MET A 1 69.59 24.44 -8.85
CA MET A 1 69.36 23.67 -10.08
C MET A 1 67.91 23.20 -10.09
N PRO A 2 67.07 23.59 -11.06
CA PRO A 2 65.80 22.93 -11.31
C PRO A 2 65.94 21.96 -12.48
N ARG A 3 65.41 20.74 -12.38
CA ARG A 3 65.18 19.87 -13.54
C ARG A 3 63.83 19.17 -13.46
N ARG A 4 63.12 19.32 -14.58
CA ARG A 4 61.85 18.73 -14.99
C ARG A 4 61.95 17.20 -15.03
N TYR A 5 60.86 16.51 -14.69
CA TYR A 5 60.62 15.13 -15.13
C TYR A 5 59.41 15.10 -16.06
N CYS A 6 59.62 14.38 -17.17
CA CYS A 6 58.76 14.26 -18.33
C CYS A 6 57.95 12.96 -18.25
N CYS A 7 56.75 12.99 -18.85
CA CYS A 7 55.81 11.88 -19.01
C CYS A 7 56.38 10.65 -19.73
N CYS A 8 55.88 9.47 -19.37
CA CYS A 8 55.65 8.34 -20.30
C CYS A 8 54.37 7.60 -19.87
N ILE A 9 53.37 7.58 -20.76
CA ILE A 9 52.17 6.73 -20.72
C ILE A 9 52.39 5.64 -21.78
N LEU A 10 52.17 4.38 -21.41
CA LEU A 10 52.27 3.21 -22.29
C LEU A 10 50.85 2.74 -22.64
N ILE A 11 50.48 2.81 -23.92
CA ILE A 11 49.24 2.24 -24.49
C ILE A 11 49.65 1.02 -25.31
N ILE A 12 49.06 -0.14 -25.02
CA ILE A 12 49.23 -1.39 -25.78
C ILE A 12 47.99 -1.58 -26.67
N PHE A 13 48.19 -1.59 -27.98
CA PHE A 13 47.23 -2.06 -28.98
C PHE A 13 47.59 -3.49 -29.39
N MET A 14 46.60 -4.39 -29.42
CA MET A 14 46.75 -5.70 -30.04
C MET A 14 45.59 -5.91 -31.02
N THR A 15 45.92 -5.89 -32.31
CA THR A 15 45.05 -6.19 -33.45
C THR A 15 44.99 -7.69 -33.72
N VAL A 16 43.78 -8.24 -33.91
CA VAL A 16 43.56 -9.51 -34.63
C VAL A 16 42.41 -9.31 -35.62
N PHE A 17 42.70 -9.51 -36.90
CA PHE A 17 41.73 -9.59 -38.00
C PHE A 17 41.29 -11.06 -38.18
N SER A 18 39.99 -11.31 -38.36
CA SER A 18 39.52 -12.41 -39.23
C SER A 18 38.07 -12.20 -39.70
N THR A 19 37.97 -11.96 -41.02
CA THR A 19 36.92 -12.33 -41.99
C THR A 19 35.43 -12.07 -41.70
N LEU A 20 34.90 -11.14 -42.49
CA LEU A 20 33.50 -10.77 -42.67
C LEU A 20 32.79 -11.73 -43.63
N SER A 21 31.58 -12.18 -43.28
CA SER A 21 30.58 -12.73 -44.21
C SER A 21 29.34 -11.84 -44.14
N LEU A 22 28.93 -11.25 -45.27
CA LEU A 22 27.73 -10.43 -45.38
C LEU A 22 26.47 -11.30 -45.53
N ALA A 23 25.45 -11.03 -44.72
CA ALA A 23 24.05 -11.28 -45.06
C ALA A 23 23.12 -10.22 -44.40
N THR A 24 22.74 -9.24 -45.22
CA THR A 24 21.44 -8.51 -45.33
C THR A 24 20.65 -8.09 -44.07
N ASN A 25 20.54 -6.76 -43.92
CA ASN A 25 19.39 -5.95 -43.49
C ASN A 25 18.25 -6.63 -42.72
N THR A 26 18.15 -6.29 -41.43
CA THR A 26 16.89 -5.83 -40.83
C THR A 26 17.20 -4.58 -40.00
N ASN A 27 16.43 -3.52 -40.21
CA ASN A 27 16.39 -2.36 -39.31
C ASN A 27 15.82 -2.85 -37.97
N LEU A 28 16.70 -3.26 -37.07
CA LEU A 28 16.43 -3.20 -35.64
C LEU A 28 17.08 -1.90 -35.19
N GLU A 29 16.25 -0.91 -34.86
CA GLU A 29 16.68 0.14 -33.95
C GLU A 29 17.19 -0.60 -32.70
N SER A 30 18.51 -0.59 -32.51
CA SER A 30 19.09 -1.05 -31.26
C SER A 30 18.66 -0.04 -30.21
N GLU A 31 17.57 -0.31 -29.50
CA GLU A 31 17.38 0.23 -28.16
C GLU A 31 18.67 -0.08 -27.41
N SER A 32 19.45 0.97 -27.13
CA SER A 32 20.61 0.82 -26.26
C SER A 32 20.07 0.32 -24.92
N LEU A 33 20.38 -0.92 -24.56
CA LEU A 33 20.10 -1.47 -23.24
C LEU A 33 20.75 -0.53 -22.21
N VAL A 34 19.95 0.34 -21.61
CA VAL A 34 20.40 1.22 -20.52
C VAL A 34 20.72 0.30 -19.34
N SER A 35 21.97 0.31 -18.89
CA SER A 35 22.41 -0.58 -17.83
C SER A 35 21.82 -0.18 -16.48
N THR A 36 21.16 -1.10 -15.79
CA THR A 36 20.75 -0.94 -14.38
C THR A 36 21.92 -0.47 -13.50
N GLY A 37 21.66 0.49 -12.61
CA GLY A 37 22.68 1.14 -11.78
C GLY A 37 23.43 2.29 -12.45
N SER A 38 22.94 2.81 -13.59
CA SER A 38 23.49 4.01 -14.27
C SER A 38 22.64 5.26 -14.02
N GLU A 39 23.25 6.45 -14.11
CA GLU A 39 22.52 7.72 -14.02
C GLU A 39 21.53 7.85 -15.20
N LYS A 40 20.25 8.07 -14.90
CA LYS A 40 19.21 8.44 -15.86
C LYS A 40 19.31 9.93 -16.16
N TRP A 41 19.33 10.74 -15.12
CA TRP A 41 19.55 12.18 -15.16
C TRP A 41 19.90 12.71 -13.77
N ARG A 42 20.34 13.97 -13.69
CA ARG A 42 20.43 14.71 -12.43
C ARG A 42 20.05 16.17 -12.63
N SER A 43 19.39 16.74 -11.62
CA SER A 43 18.92 18.14 -11.64
C SER A 43 19.43 18.89 -10.41
N TYR A 44 19.84 20.14 -10.61
CA TYR A 44 20.35 20.98 -9.52
C TYR A 44 19.19 21.46 -8.64
N VAL A 45 19.32 21.26 -7.32
CA VAL A 45 18.28 21.61 -6.34
C VAL A 45 18.72 22.66 -5.31
N GLY A 46 19.96 23.15 -5.38
CA GLY A 46 20.50 24.12 -4.41
C GLY A 46 21.40 23.47 -3.37
N THR A 47 21.43 23.98 -2.14
CA THR A 47 22.14 23.30 -1.03
C THR A 47 21.21 22.24 -0.45
N VAL A 48 21.68 20.99 -0.32
CA VAL A 48 20.88 19.89 0.25
C VAL A 48 21.27 19.72 1.72
N GLY A 49 20.28 19.41 2.55
CA GLY A 49 20.47 19.13 3.96
C GLY A 49 20.63 17.69 4.32
N TYR A 50 21.20 17.45 5.51
CA TYR A 50 21.32 16.12 6.07
C TYR A 50 19.93 15.57 6.43
N GLY A 51 19.62 14.36 5.97
CA GLY A 51 18.42 13.61 6.36
C GLY A 51 17.15 13.95 5.57
N LEU A 52 17.24 14.70 4.48
CA LEU A 52 16.09 15.10 3.68
C LEU A 52 15.91 14.13 2.52
N SER A 53 14.82 13.37 2.54
CA SER A 53 14.46 12.43 1.48
C SER A 53 13.50 13.07 0.47
N PRO A 54 13.56 12.67 -0.82
CA PRO A 54 12.52 13.04 -1.78
C PRO A 54 11.16 12.41 -1.39
N ALA A 55 10.08 13.09 -1.74
CA ALA A 55 8.72 12.56 -1.74
C ALA A 55 8.19 12.49 -3.17
N LEU A 56 7.47 11.44 -3.52
CA LEU A 56 6.89 11.24 -4.85
C LEU A 56 5.36 11.23 -4.73
N SER A 57 4.67 12.00 -5.57
CA SER A 57 3.21 11.91 -5.71
C SER A 57 2.81 10.82 -6.70
N ASP A 58 1.55 10.41 -6.64
CA ASP A 58 0.97 9.47 -7.62
C ASP A 58 0.90 10.06 -9.04
N ASP A 59 0.77 11.39 -9.14
CA ASP A 59 0.79 12.17 -10.40
C ASP A 59 2.22 12.42 -10.96
N GLU A 60 3.18 11.55 -10.64
CA GLU A 60 4.54 11.58 -11.21
C GLU A 60 5.38 12.85 -10.92
N ASN A 61 5.17 13.49 -9.77
CA ASN A 61 6.00 14.62 -9.32
C ASN A 61 6.94 14.20 -8.19
N ILE A 62 8.14 14.77 -8.19
CA ILE A 62 9.19 14.57 -7.18
C ILE A 62 9.37 15.88 -6.41
N TYR A 63 9.15 15.83 -5.11
CA TYR A 63 9.30 16.97 -4.21
C TYR A 63 10.58 16.84 -3.40
N VAL A 64 11.40 17.90 -3.47
CA VAL A 64 12.71 17.95 -2.83
C VAL A 64 12.82 19.21 -1.99
N VAL A 65 13.47 19.09 -0.83
CA VAL A 65 13.78 20.21 0.06
C VAL A 65 15.25 20.63 -0.08
N SER A 66 15.49 21.95 -0.17
CA SER A 66 16.83 22.54 -0.15
C SER A 66 17.08 23.34 1.13
N ILE A 67 18.22 23.12 1.79
CA ILE A 67 18.69 23.98 2.89
C ILE A 67 18.93 25.40 2.38
N GLY A 68 18.29 26.37 3.03
CA GLY A 68 18.39 27.79 2.65
C GLY A 68 17.41 28.20 1.54
N GLY A 69 16.73 27.24 0.91
CA GLY A 69 15.56 27.41 0.05
C GLY A 69 14.28 26.83 0.69
N GLY A 70 13.22 26.68 -0.12
CA GLY A 70 11.99 25.97 0.28
C GLY A 70 11.87 24.61 -0.42
N VAL A 71 10.71 24.34 -1.01
CA VAL A 71 10.40 23.07 -1.70
C VAL A 71 10.45 23.29 -3.22
N SER A 72 11.03 22.35 -3.95
CA SER A 72 10.99 22.30 -5.42
C SER A 72 10.27 21.04 -5.88
N ALA A 73 9.47 21.16 -6.92
CA ALA A 73 8.82 20.05 -7.61
C ALA A 73 9.46 19.81 -8.97
N PHE A 74 9.71 18.54 -9.29
CA PHE A 74 10.22 18.08 -10.57
C PHE A 74 9.29 17.02 -11.16
N ASP A 75 9.24 16.88 -12.48
CA ASP A 75 8.66 15.69 -13.11
C ASP A 75 9.64 14.49 -13.08
N PHE A 76 9.19 13.32 -13.49
CA PHE A 76 10.01 12.10 -13.53
C PHE A 76 11.13 12.12 -14.60
N ASP A 77 11.08 13.08 -15.53
CA ASP A 77 12.14 13.36 -16.51
C ASP A 77 13.18 14.36 -15.97
N GLY A 78 12.98 14.87 -14.75
CA GLY A 78 13.90 15.74 -14.04
C GLY A 78 13.75 17.22 -14.39
N GLN A 79 12.68 17.63 -15.09
CA GLN A 79 12.42 19.04 -15.34
C GLN A 79 11.80 19.70 -14.10
N LEU A 80 12.28 20.91 -13.78
CA LEU A 80 11.76 21.71 -12.70
C LEU A 80 10.37 22.24 -13.08
N LEU A 81 9.36 21.92 -12.28
CA LEU A 81 8.00 22.42 -12.42
C LEU A 81 7.83 23.75 -11.71
N TRP A 82 8.23 23.80 -10.44
CA TRP A 82 8.18 25.01 -9.61
C TRP A 82 9.13 24.94 -8.42
N THR A 83 9.44 26.11 -7.85
CA THR A 83 10.14 26.25 -6.57
C THR A 83 9.40 27.25 -5.69
N ASN A 84 8.98 26.80 -4.50
CA ASN A 84 8.56 27.69 -3.42
C ASN A 84 9.79 28.03 -2.57
N SER A 85 10.11 29.31 -2.43
CA SER A 85 11.26 29.79 -1.64
C SER A 85 10.87 30.79 -0.55
N GLU A 86 9.56 30.99 -0.34
CA GLU A 86 9.05 31.97 0.61
C GLU A 86 9.33 31.56 2.05
N GLN A 87 9.30 30.25 2.32
CA GLN A 87 9.55 29.65 3.63
C GLN A 87 10.76 28.72 3.56
N ARG A 88 11.57 28.69 4.63
CA ARG A 88 12.78 27.85 4.68
C ARG A 88 12.44 26.45 5.16
N ALA A 89 12.61 25.46 4.30
CA ALA A 89 12.22 24.08 4.61
C ALA A 89 13.31 23.32 5.38
N GLY A 90 12.93 22.68 6.48
CA GLY A 90 13.84 22.01 7.43
C GLY A 90 13.53 20.53 7.69
N GLY A 91 12.41 20.02 7.19
CA GLY A 91 12.02 18.61 7.29
C GLY A 91 11.71 17.99 5.93
N THR A 92 11.70 16.66 5.85
CA THR A 92 11.29 15.89 4.68
C THR A 92 9.86 16.27 4.28
N PRO A 93 9.58 16.55 2.99
CA PRO A 93 8.24 16.87 2.54
C PRO A 93 7.34 15.63 2.61
N VAL A 94 6.08 15.86 2.93
CA VAL A 94 5.05 14.82 3.04
C VAL A 94 3.83 15.24 2.23
N ILE A 95 3.23 14.30 1.50
CA ILE A 95 2.14 14.59 0.57
C ILE A 95 0.84 14.01 1.14
N GLY A 96 -0.16 14.87 1.32
CA GLY A 96 -1.52 14.45 1.72
C GLY A 96 -2.28 13.81 0.55
N SER A 97 -3.38 13.12 0.85
CA SER A 97 -4.23 12.48 -0.18
C SER A 97 -4.84 13.48 -1.17
N ASP A 98 -4.99 14.75 -0.79
CA ASP A 98 -5.45 15.82 -1.67
C ASP A 98 -4.31 16.49 -2.47
N GLY A 99 -3.10 15.92 -2.45
CA GLY A 99 -1.90 16.46 -3.09
C GLY A 99 -1.22 17.61 -2.33
N THR A 100 -1.75 18.03 -1.16
CA THR A 100 -1.12 19.10 -0.36
C THR A 100 0.27 18.66 0.12
N ILE A 101 1.27 19.52 -0.06
CA ILE A 101 2.64 19.27 0.41
C ILE A 101 2.85 19.93 1.78
N TYR A 102 3.23 19.13 2.78
CA TYR A 102 3.52 19.57 4.14
C TYR A 102 5.00 19.43 4.48
N TYR A 103 5.56 20.42 5.17
CA TYR A 103 6.93 20.35 5.69
C TYR A 103 7.15 21.26 6.89
N GLY A 104 8.06 20.84 7.78
CA GLY A 104 8.53 21.67 8.88
C GLY A 104 9.46 22.78 8.40
N SER A 105 9.24 24.01 8.85
CA SER A 105 10.04 25.19 8.52
C SER A 105 11.00 25.57 9.66
N PHE A 106 12.14 26.18 9.32
CA PHE A 106 13.21 26.53 10.26
C PHE A 106 13.72 27.97 10.11
N GLY A 107 14.49 28.45 11.10
CA GLY A 107 15.06 29.80 11.09
C GLY A 107 14.07 30.87 11.57
N PHE A 108 13.94 31.97 10.83
CA PHE A 108 13.03 33.08 11.18
C PHE A 108 11.54 32.77 10.89
N TYR A 109 11.27 31.67 10.20
CA TYR A 109 9.93 31.23 9.84
C TYR A 109 9.68 29.86 10.46
N LEU A 110 9.38 29.82 11.75
CA LEU A 110 9.14 28.55 12.44
C LEU A 110 7.72 28.03 12.16
N GLY A 111 7.56 26.71 12.24
CA GLY A 111 6.26 26.05 12.24
C GLY A 111 6.05 25.08 11.09
N LEU A 112 4.79 24.71 10.85
CA LEU A 112 4.41 23.77 9.79
C LEU A 112 3.81 24.53 8.60
N VAL A 113 4.30 24.25 7.39
CA VAL A 113 3.84 24.89 6.15
C VAL A 113 3.08 23.86 5.32
N ALA A 114 1.99 24.32 4.70
CA ALA A 114 1.25 23.57 3.69
C ALA A 114 1.25 24.33 2.36
N LEU A 115 1.60 23.64 1.28
CA LEU A 115 1.55 24.16 -0.09
C LEU A 115 0.49 23.40 -0.90
N ASN A 116 -0.16 24.10 -1.82
CA ASN A 116 -0.96 23.46 -2.87
C ASN A 116 -0.03 22.69 -3.84
N PRO A 117 -0.56 21.74 -4.64
CA PRO A 117 0.21 21.02 -5.65
C PRO A 117 0.96 21.91 -6.65
N ASP A 118 0.47 23.12 -6.90
CA ASP A 118 1.11 24.13 -7.77
C ASP A 118 2.24 24.93 -7.09
N GLY A 119 2.57 24.61 -5.84
CA GLY A 119 3.62 25.24 -5.04
C GLY A 119 3.21 26.53 -4.35
N THR A 120 1.95 26.98 -4.48
CA THR A 120 1.46 28.17 -3.77
C THR A 120 1.17 27.86 -2.30
N LEU A 121 1.35 28.86 -1.42
CA LEU A 121 1.08 28.71 0.00
C LEU A 121 -0.42 28.46 0.27
N LYS A 122 -0.75 27.33 0.90
CA LYS A 122 -2.10 27.00 1.36
C LYS A 122 -2.35 27.57 2.76
N TRP A 123 -1.44 27.32 3.69
CA TRP A 123 -1.42 27.92 5.02
C TRP A 123 -0.06 27.73 5.71
N HIS A 124 0.19 28.50 6.77
CA HIS A 124 1.36 28.40 7.63
C HIS A 124 0.93 28.43 9.11
N ALA A 125 1.23 27.38 9.85
CA ALA A 125 0.99 27.27 11.28
C ALA A 125 2.21 27.81 12.06
N ASP A 126 2.30 29.13 12.20
CA ASP A 126 3.41 29.85 12.86
C ASP A 126 3.33 29.85 14.40
N TYR A 127 2.21 29.41 14.97
CA TYR A 127 1.98 29.27 16.41
C TYR A 127 2.68 28.04 17.04
N VAL A 128 3.32 27.21 16.21
CA VAL A 128 4.22 26.12 16.64
C VAL A 128 5.67 26.50 16.34
N GLY A 129 6.58 26.09 17.22
CA GLY A 129 8.02 26.32 17.06
C GLY A 129 8.64 25.50 15.92
N SER A 130 9.93 25.20 16.03
CA SER A 130 10.57 24.27 15.09
C SER A 130 9.93 22.89 15.24
N VAL A 131 9.51 22.30 14.12
CA VAL A 131 8.81 21.01 14.09
C VAL A 131 9.56 19.98 13.25
N SER A 132 9.38 18.70 13.60
CA SER A 132 9.81 17.56 12.77
C SER A 132 9.06 17.51 11.42
N SER A 133 9.46 16.58 10.56
CA SER A 133 8.58 16.11 9.48
C SER A 133 7.24 15.62 10.08
N PRO A 134 6.10 15.87 9.41
CA PRO A 134 4.80 15.42 9.90
C PRO A 134 4.53 13.94 9.61
N ALA A 135 3.64 13.33 10.39
CA ALA A 135 2.89 12.15 9.98
C ALA A 135 1.42 12.51 9.77
N ILE A 136 0.76 11.87 8.81
CA ILE A 136 -0.62 12.16 8.41
C ILE A 136 -1.53 11.01 8.85
N GLY A 137 -2.50 11.30 9.71
CA GLY A 137 -3.56 10.38 10.10
C GLY A 137 -4.54 10.13 8.96
N ALA A 138 -5.36 9.07 9.09
CA ALA A 138 -6.42 8.77 8.12
C ALA A 138 -7.41 9.93 7.95
N ASP A 139 -7.69 10.63 9.05
CA ASP A 139 -8.53 11.82 9.12
C ASP A 139 -7.86 13.10 8.55
N GLY A 140 -6.66 12.98 7.99
CA GLY A 140 -5.83 14.08 7.48
C GLY A 140 -5.14 14.90 8.56
N VAL A 141 -5.28 14.54 9.85
CA VAL A 141 -4.62 15.29 10.94
C VAL A 141 -3.12 15.07 10.90
N LEU A 142 -2.39 16.16 11.07
CA LEU A 142 -0.94 16.21 11.00
C LEU A 142 -0.38 16.11 12.42
N TYR A 143 0.51 15.16 12.64
CA TYR A 143 1.22 14.97 13.91
C TYR A 143 2.67 15.37 13.75
N VAL A 144 3.13 16.31 14.56
CA VAL A 144 4.50 16.83 14.53
C VAL A 144 5.10 16.91 15.92
N ILE A 145 6.42 16.80 16.00
CA ILE A 145 7.17 16.99 17.26
C ILE A 145 7.68 18.44 17.26
N GLU A 146 7.15 19.25 18.17
CA GLU A 146 7.57 20.63 18.38
C GLU A 146 8.74 20.68 19.37
N SER A 147 9.89 21.20 18.90
CA SER A 147 11.08 21.49 19.69
C SER A 147 10.99 22.90 20.29
N GLY A 148 10.53 22.99 21.54
CA GLY A 148 10.51 24.24 22.30
C GLY A 148 11.85 24.46 23.00
N GLY A 149 12.58 25.52 22.64
CA GLY A 149 13.77 25.92 23.41
C GLY A 149 13.43 26.06 24.92
N GLY A 150 14.28 25.52 25.79
CA GLY A 150 14.08 25.62 27.25
C GLY A 150 13.14 24.58 27.88
N SER A 151 13.26 23.31 27.48
CA SER A 151 12.80 22.12 28.23
C SER A 151 11.36 21.64 28.03
N LYS A 152 10.65 22.02 26.96
CA LYS A 152 9.28 21.51 26.68
C LYS A 152 9.12 21.06 25.22
N ASN A 153 9.43 19.79 24.94
CA ASN A 153 9.06 19.16 23.66
C ASN A 153 7.60 18.72 23.72
N ARG A 154 6.89 18.83 22.61
CA ARG A 154 5.46 18.50 22.56
C ARG A 154 5.14 17.71 21.31
N LEU A 155 4.28 16.71 21.44
CA LEU A 155 3.52 16.19 20.30
C LEU A 155 2.40 17.18 20.01
N VAL A 156 2.29 17.64 18.77
CA VAL A 156 1.25 18.58 18.35
C VAL A 156 0.43 17.91 17.25
N ALA A 157 -0.89 17.92 17.44
CA ALA A 157 -1.84 17.55 16.40
C ALA A 157 -2.43 18.82 15.77
N ILE A 158 -2.39 18.89 14.45
CA ILE A 158 -2.83 20.03 13.64
C ILE A 158 -3.87 19.53 12.64
N ASN A 159 -5.04 20.18 12.57
CA ASN A 159 -6.07 19.85 11.60
C ASN A 159 -5.59 20.12 10.16
N PRO A 160 -6.14 19.45 9.13
CA PRO A 160 -5.82 19.73 7.71
C PRO A 160 -5.97 21.20 7.31
N THR A 161 -6.77 21.96 8.06
CA THR A 161 -7.00 23.40 7.89
C THR A 161 -5.87 24.28 8.46
N GLY A 162 -4.83 23.70 9.05
CA GLY A 162 -3.74 24.40 9.72
C GLY A 162 -4.03 24.85 11.15
N THR A 163 -5.22 24.55 11.68
CA THR A 163 -5.62 24.93 13.05
C THR A 163 -5.19 23.90 14.09
N LEU A 164 -4.85 24.35 15.30
CA LEU A 164 -4.42 23.48 16.39
C LEU A 164 -5.57 22.53 16.81
N LYS A 165 -5.30 21.21 16.86
CA LYS A 165 -6.22 20.21 17.42
C LYS A 165 -5.93 20.01 18.91
N TRP A 166 -4.69 19.67 19.27
CA TRP A 166 -4.24 19.54 20.66
C TRP A 166 -2.70 19.52 20.78
N LYS A 167 -2.18 19.64 22.01
CA LYS A 167 -0.76 19.45 22.34
C LYS A 167 -0.62 18.47 23.53
N ALA A 168 0.34 17.56 23.45
CA ALA A 168 0.72 16.66 24.54
C ALA A 168 2.19 16.85 24.90
N GLU A 169 2.53 16.85 26.19
CA GLU A 169 3.91 17.03 26.65
C GLU A 169 4.73 15.75 26.46
N ILE A 170 5.99 15.93 26.04
CA ILE A 170 7.02 14.88 25.98
C ILE A 170 8.17 15.34 26.87
N THR A 171 8.83 14.42 27.56
CA THR A 171 9.91 14.76 28.49
C THR A 171 11.09 15.51 27.82
N PRO A 172 11.90 16.26 28.59
CA PRO A 172 12.92 17.14 28.04
C PRO A 172 14.10 16.35 27.48
N ARG A 173 14.11 16.14 26.15
CA ARG A 173 15.24 16.09 25.19
C ARG A 173 14.75 15.37 23.92
N SER A 174 14.45 16.11 22.87
CA SER A 174 14.07 15.55 21.57
C SER A 174 15.13 15.93 20.53
N PRO A 175 15.55 15.01 19.65
CA PRO A 175 16.31 15.37 18.46
C PRO A 175 15.50 16.27 17.53
N SER A 176 16.20 16.95 16.62
CA SER A 176 15.61 17.79 15.58
C SER A 176 15.09 17.00 14.35
N ASN A 177 15.34 15.69 14.24
CA ASN A 177 15.19 14.96 12.96
C ASN A 177 14.49 13.58 13.06
N VAL A 178 13.64 13.34 14.06
CA VAL A 178 12.83 12.10 14.13
C VAL A 178 11.37 12.41 13.80
N THR A 179 10.68 11.45 13.18
CA THR A 179 9.30 11.61 12.73
C THR A 179 8.37 10.74 13.60
N PRO A 180 7.21 11.24 14.04
CA PRO A 180 6.18 10.37 14.60
C PRO A 180 5.68 9.37 13.54
N VAL A 181 5.14 8.23 13.98
CA VAL A 181 4.52 7.26 13.09
C VAL A 181 3.16 6.79 13.62
N ILE A 182 2.27 6.35 12.74
CA ILE A 182 0.87 6.06 13.06
C ILE A 182 0.50 4.64 12.67
N PHE A 183 -0.21 3.95 13.57
CA PHE A 183 -0.87 2.67 13.30
C PHE A 183 -2.11 2.54 14.18
N ASN A 184 -3.27 2.19 13.62
CA ASN A 184 -4.55 2.02 14.31
C ASN A 184 -4.86 3.13 15.32
N ASP A 185 -4.83 4.39 14.87
CA ASP A 185 -5.04 5.61 15.67
C ASP A 185 -4.05 5.86 16.82
N SER A 186 -3.05 5.00 16.97
CA SER A 186 -1.94 5.16 17.91
C SER A 186 -0.78 5.87 17.24
N ILE A 187 -0.19 6.82 17.94
CA ILE A 187 0.90 7.67 17.47
C ILE A 187 2.14 7.31 18.28
N TYR A 188 3.17 6.82 17.61
CA TYR A 188 4.45 6.47 18.22
C TYR A 188 5.48 7.56 17.95
N VAL A 189 6.08 8.05 19.02
CA VAL A 189 6.96 9.22 18.99
C VAL A 189 8.33 8.79 19.53
N PRO A 190 9.32 8.55 18.66
CA PRO A 190 10.69 8.30 19.07
C PRO A 190 11.32 9.57 19.68
N THR A 191 12.13 9.41 20.74
CA THR A 191 12.82 10.53 21.39
C THR A 191 14.20 10.10 21.90
N TYR A 192 15.00 11.05 22.39
CA TYR A 192 16.23 10.75 23.15
C TYR A 192 15.97 10.37 24.62
N ASN A 193 14.75 9.96 24.96
CA ASN A 193 14.39 9.48 26.27
C ASN A 193 13.24 8.44 26.21
N GLY A 194 13.28 7.57 25.22
CA GLY A 194 12.29 6.52 25.00
C GLY A 194 11.36 6.71 23.81
N LEU A 195 10.59 5.67 23.53
CA LEU A 195 9.51 5.65 22.56
C LEU A 195 8.18 5.86 23.28
N TYR A 196 7.47 6.93 22.94
CA TYR A 196 6.19 7.27 23.55
C TYR A 196 5.05 6.84 22.64
N ALA A 197 4.00 6.23 23.18
CA ALA A 197 2.77 5.95 22.45
C ALA A 197 1.64 6.83 22.97
N PHE A 198 0.92 7.48 22.06
CA PHE A 198 -0.26 8.28 22.35
C PHE A 198 -1.46 7.75 21.56
N ASN A 199 -2.67 8.01 22.03
CA ASN A 199 -3.86 7.83 21.19
C ASN A 199 -4.17 9.11 20.39
N SER A 200 -5.15 9.03 19.49
CA SER A 200 -5.62 10.14 18.65
C SER A 200 -6.14 11.39 19.41
N THR A 201 -6.41 11.27 20.72
CA THR A 201 -6.81 12.38 21.58
C THR A 201 -5.62 13.08 22.27
N GLY A 202 -4.41 12.54 22.11
CA GLY A 202 -3.19 13.03 22.75
C GLY A 202 -2.96 12.48 24.16
N ALA A 203 -3.72 11.47 24.59
CA ALA A 203 -3.48 10.81 25.86
C ALA A 203 -2.31 9.81 25.72
N LEU A 204 -1.36 9.87 26.67
CA LEU A 204 -0.25 8.94 26.75
C LEU A 204 -0.76 7.53 27.09
N LEU A 205 -0.39 6.55 26.28
CA LEU A 205 -0.72 5.14 26.47
C LEU A 205 0.39 4.42 27.24
N TRP A 206 1.65 4.56 26.78
CA TRP A 206 2.81 3.94 27.39
C TRP A 206 4.12 4.62 26.95
N VAL A 207 5.20 4.32 27.66
CA VAL A 207 6.58 4.71 27.32
C VAL A 207 7.46 3.47 27.39
N PHE A 208 8.27 3.25 26.35
CA PHE A 208 9.27 2.18 26.30
C PHE A 208 10.69 2.74 26.27
N GLY A 209 11.64 2.05 26.92
CA GLY A 209 13.06 2.40 26.85
C GLY A 209 13.37 3.76 27.46
N GLU A 210 12.87 4.05 28.67
CA GLU A 210 13.30 5.26 29.39
C GLU A 210 14.83 5.27 29.49
N SER A 211 15.47 6.42 29.18
CA SER A 211 16.92 6.59 28.99
C SER A 211 17.56 6.00 27.72
N GLU A 212 16.82 5.27 26.88
CA GLU A 212 17.29 4.88 25.55
C GLU A 212 17.23 6.06 24.57
N LEU A 213 18.23 6.12 23.69
CA LEU A 213 18.40 7.17 22.69
C LEU A 213 17.92 6.67 21.33
N PHE A 214 16.69 6.98 20.94
CA PHE A 214 16.17 6.63 19.63
C PHE A 214 16.44 7.75 18.62
N GLY A 215 17.38 7.49 17.69
CA GLY A 215 17.70 8.37 16.57
C GLY A 215 17.00 7.99 15.26
N ALA A 216 16.39 6.82 15.20
CA ALA A 216 15.68 6.26 14.05
C ALA A 216 14.17 6.53 14.13
N THR A 217 13.52 6.55 12.97
CA THR A 217 12.06 6.53 12.86
C THR A 217 11.59 5.07 13.00
N PRO A 218 10.56 4.77 13.83
CA PRO A 218 10.05 3.40 13.96
C PRO A 218 9.41 2.92 12.65
N SER A 219 9.42 1.61 12.45
CA SER A 219 8.76 0.94 11.32
C SER A 219 7.73 -0.03 11.87
N ILE A 220 6.58 -0.16 11.20
CA ILE A 220 5.44 -0.91 11.74
C ILE A 220 5.00 -1.98 10.74
N ALA A 221 4.94 -3.24 11.20
CA ALA A 221 4.37 -4.35 10.42
C ALA A 221 2.82 -4.32 10.44
N LEU A 222 2.20 -5.10 9.55
CA LEU A 222 0.73 -5.21 9.48
C LEU A 222 0.11 -5.75 10.78
N ASP A 223 0.81 -6.67 11.47
CA ASP A 223 0.37 -7.17 12.79
C ASP A 223 0.51 -6.14 13.93
N GLY A 224 0.95 -4.92 13.62
CA GLY A 224 1.20 -3.84 14.56
C GLY A 224 2.53 -3.94 15.31
N THR A 225 3.40 -4.91 14.99
CA THR A 225 4.74 -4.97 15.59
C THR A 225 5.53 -3.72 15.23
N ILE A 226 6.08 -3.06 16.26
CA ILE A 226 6.87 -1.85 16.12
C ILE A 226 8.35 -2.23 16.17
N TYR A 227 9.09 -1.90 15.12
CA TYR A 227 10.53 -2.09 15.02
C TYR A 227 11.26 -0.75 15.18
N ILE A 228 12.25 -0.71 16.05
CA ILE A 228 13.00 0.52 16.31
C ILE A 228 14.45 0.22 16.72
N GLY A 229 15.38 0.93 16.09
CA GLY A 229 16.81 0.87 16.42
C GLY A 229 17.22 1.96 17.41
N ALA A 230 17.99 1.59 18.43
CA ALA A 230 18.54 2.52 19.42
C ALA A 230 20.01 2.89 19.12
N ASN A 231 20.46 4.03 19.63
CA ASN A 231 21.87 4.45 19.61
C ASN A 231 22.74 3.74 20.66
N SER A 232 22.17 2.75 21.36
CA SER A 232 22.88 1.78 22.19
C SER A 232 23.35 0.56 21.38
N GLY A 233 22.96 0.42 20.11
CA GLY A 233 23.26 -0.77 19.30
C GLY A 233 22.21 -1.88 19.39
N VAL A 234 21.17 -1.68 20.20
CA VAL A 234 20.07 -2.64 20.36
C VAL A 234 18.93 -2.31 19.40
N PHE A 235 18.49 -3.32 18.65
CA PHE A 235 17.29 -3.28 17.82
C PHE A 235 16.14 -3.96 18.56
N TYR A 236 14.99 -3.30 18.66
CA TYR A 236 13.83 -3.81 19.39
C TYR A 236 12.67 -4.10 18.45
N ALA A 237 11.97 -5.20 18.72
CA ALA A 237 10.61 -5.45 18.23
C ALA A 237 9.65 -5.41 19.42
N LEU A 238 8.63 -4.56 19.34
CA LEU A 238 7.65 -4.33 20.41
C LEU A 238 6.26 -4.69 19.91
N ASN A 239 5.43 -5.23 20.80
CA ASN A 239 4.00 -5.30 20.58
C ASN A 239 3.40 -3.88 20.59
N PRO A 240 2.20 -3.66 20.01
CA PRO A 240 1.49 -2.37 20.07
C PRO A 240 1.27 -1.80 21.48
N ASN A 241 1.32 -2.66 22.50
CA ASN A 241 1.20 -2.28 23.92
C ASN A 241 2.54 -1.89 24.58
N GLY A 242 3.64 -1.83 23.82
CA GLY A 242 4.97 -1.46 24.29
C GLY A 242 5.78 -2.60 24.91
N VAL A 243 5.24 -3.81 24.99
CA VAL A 243 5.96 -4.98 25.51
C VAL A 243 6.92 -5.54 24.45
N VAL A 244 8.18 -5.75 24.81
CA VAL A 244 9.21 -6.35 23.93
C VAL A 244 8.79 -7.75 23.49
N LYS A 245 8.72 -7.97 22.17
CA LYS A 245 8.62 -9.31 21.55
C LYS A 245 10.00 -9.98 21.53
N TRP A 246 11.00 -9.24 21.06
CA TRP A 246 12.41 -9.64 21.05
C TRP A 246 13.32 -8.42 20.89
N SER A 247 14.60 -8.59 21.20
CA SER A 247 15.65 -7.60 20.96
C SER A 247 16.88 -8.27 20.36
N PHE A 248 17.64 -7.51 19.59
CA PHE A 248 18.89 -7.95 18.99
C PHE A 248 19.98 -6.93 19.26
N ASP A 249 21.03 -7.35 19.97
CA ASP A 249 22.20 -6.52 20.23
C ASP A 249 23.24 -6.74 19.13
N VAL A 250 23.55 -5.68 18.38
CA VAL A 250 24.54 -5.73 17.30
C VAL A 250 25.97 -5.87 17.85
N GLU A 251 26.23 -5.39 19.07
CA GLU A 251 27.54 -5.50 19.72
C GLU A 251 27.89 -6.96 19.98
N ASP A 252 26.95 -7.73 20.53
CA ASP A 252 27.11 -9.16 20.83
C ASP A 252 27.46 -10.00 19.59
N TYR A 253 26.99 -9.58 18.42
CA TYR A 253 27.25 -10.29 17.17
C TYR A 253 28.59 -9.89 16.51
N LEU A 254 28.92 -8.60 16.52
CA LEU A 254 30.07 -8.07 15.78
C LEU A 254 31.36 -7.98 16.58
N CYS A 255 31.35 -8.33 17.88
CA CYS A 255 32.46 -8.01 18.77
C CYS A 255 32.90 -9.21 19.63
N THR A 256 34.12 -9.70 19.38
CA THR A 256 34.68 -10.86 20.08
C THR A 256 35.70 -10.49 21.18
N GLU A 257 36.38 -9.33 21.10
CA GLU A 257 37.21 -8.72 22.16
C GLU A 257 37.37 -7.18 21.97
N GLY A 258 37.50 -6.41 23.06
CA GLY A 258 37.92 -4.98 23.02
C GLY A 258 36.83 -3.93 22.78
N CYS A 259 35.56 -4.27 23.05
CA CYS A 259 34.38 -3.53 22.60
C CYS A 259 34.04 -2.27 23.40
N GLU A 260 34.65 -2.10 24.58
CA GLU A 260 34.40 -1.01 25.54
C GLU A 260 34.70 0.40 24.97
N TYR A 261 35.23 0.48 23.75
CA TYR A 261 35.63 1.72 23.07
C TYR A 261 34.73 2.13 21.88
N PHE A 262 33.66 1.38 21.59
CA PHE A 262 32.79 1.65 20.44
C PHE A 262 31.38 2.08 20.84
N ARG A 263 30.69 2.76 19.92
CA ARG A 263 29.26 3.04 19.98
C ARG A 263 28.61 2.65 18.67
N TYR A 264 27.42 2.07 18.76
CA TYR A 264 26.62 1.67 17.63
C TYR A 264 25.37 2.53 17.51
N ALA A 265 25.06 2.97 16.31
CA ALA A 265 23.79 3.63 16.01
C ALA A 265 23.08 2.87 14.88
N LEU A 266 21.79 2.64 15.07
CA LEU A 266 20.97 1.88 14.13
C LEU A 266 20.09 2.83 13.33
N SER A 267 19.95 2.53 12.04
CA SER A 267 19.07 3.26 11.12
C SER A 267 17.61 2.83 11.25
N SER A 268 16.72 3.59 10.62
CA SER A 268 15.32 3.19 10.48
C SER A 268 15.25 1.93 9.63
N ALA A 269 14.31 1.05 9.95
CA ALA A 269 14.19 -0.23 9.28
C ALA A 269 13.18 -0.20 8.13
N VAL A 270 13.27 -1.18 7.25
CA VAL A 270 12.17 -1.55 6.36
C VAL A 270 11.64 -2.93 6.74
N VAL A 271 10.35 -3.14 6.55
CA VAL A 271 9.66 -4.42 6.75
C VAL A 271 9.15 -4.85 5.39
N SER A 272 9.60 -6.00 4.88
CA SER A 272 9.15 -6.59 3.60
C SER A 272 7.85 -7.39 3.74
N ASN A 273 7.21 -7.77 2.62
CA ASN A 273 5.94 -8.53 2.61
C ASN A 273 6.06 -9.87 3.34
N ASP A 274 7.21 -10.55 3.24
CA ASP A 274 7.47 -11.81 3.95
C ASP A 274 7.73 -11.63 5.47
N GLY A 275 7.77 -10.38 5.94
CA GLY A 275 8.06 -10.00 7.32
C GLY A 275 9.56 -9.94 7.64
N THR A 276 10.45 -10.02 6.66
CA THR A 276 11.88 -9.77 6.89
C THR A 276 12.13 -8.29 7.20
N ILE A 277 13.00 -8.02 8.17
CA ILE A 277 13.33 -6.67 8.64
C ILE A 277 14.76 -6.34 8.25
N TYR A 278 14.96 -5.23 7.54
CA TYR A 278 16.28 -4.77 7.11
C TYR A 278 16.63 -3.42 7.72
N PHE A 279 17.83 -3.30 8.30
CA PHE A 279 18.32 -2.05 8.89
C PHE A 279 19.84 -1.97 8.83
N GLY A 280 20.36 -0.75 8.68
CA GLY A 280 21.79 -0.46 8.78
C GLY A 280 22.25 -0.22 10.23
N SER A 281 23.51 -0.57 10.51
CA SER A 281 24.22 -0.25 11.75
C SER A 281 25.52 0.49 11.44
N ARG A 282 25.82 1.54 12.21
CA ARG A 282 27.07 2.31 12.14
C ARG A 282 27.92 2.06 13.38
N LYS A 283 29.19 1.67 13.20
CA LYS A 283 30.18 1.50 14.29
C LYS A 283 31.13 2.70 14.36
N THR A 284 31.20 3.35 15.52
CA THR A 284 32.09 4.51 15.77
C THR A 284 32.96 4.31 17.00
N TYR A 285 34.19 4.83 17.00
CA TYR A 285 34.95 5.00 18.25
C TYR A 285 34.25 6.02 19.16
N ILE A 286 34.44 5.89 20.47
CA ILE A 286 34.11 6.96 21.44
C ILE A 286 34.81 8.28 21.06
N THR A 287 35.94 8.22 20.36
CA THR A 287 36.70 9.37 19.82
C THR A 287 36.23 9.88 18.45
N SER A 288 35.07 9.42 17.95
CA SER A 288 34.31 9.91 16.77
C SER A 288 34.73 9.49 15.35
N GLU A 289 35.70 8.60 15.17
CA GLU A 289 35.98 8.02 13.84
C GLU A 289 35.10 6.80 13.57
N THR A 290 34.41 6.78 12.41
CA THR A 290 33.65 5.63 11.91
C THR A 290 34.59 4.58 11.31
N ILE A 291 34.40 3.30 11.62
CA ILE A 291 35.34 2.22 11.25
C ILE A 291 34.67 1.15 10.37
N GLY A 292 33.34 1.08 10.37
CA GLY A 292 32.59 0.17 9.50
C GLY A 292 31.08 0.24 9.74
N SER A 293 30.32 -0.24 8.75
CA SER A 293 28.87 -0.40 8.84
C SER A 293 28.42 -1.70 8.22
N HIS A 294 27.23 -2.14 8.62
CA HIS A 294 26.60 -3.33 8.08
C HIS A 294 25.13 -3.06 7.79
N LEU A 295 24.62 -3.65 6.73
CA LEU A 295 23.19 -3.88 6.53
C LEU A 295 22.86 -5.23 7.15
N HIS A 296 21.84 -5.29 8.00
CA HIS A 296 21.38 -6.50 8.67
C HIS A 296 20.02 -6.93 8.13
N ALA A 297 19.77 -8.24 8.15
CA ALA A 297 18.46 -8.83 7.92
C ALA A 297 18.05 -9.71 9.11
N MET A 298 16.82 -9.53 9.56
CA MET A 298 16.21 -10.27 10.66
C MET A 298 14.88 -10.89 10.23
N SER A 299 14.53 -12.07 10.74
CA SER A 299 13.17 -12.59 10.60
C SER A 299 12.21 -11.88 11.54
N LYS A 300 10.90 -11.95 11.27
CA LYS A 300 9.83 -11.43 12.14
C LYS A 300 9.86 -12.03 13.56
N GLU A 301 10.40 -13.24 13.72
CA GLU A 301 10.61 -13.92 15.01
C GLU A 301 11.90 -13.50 15.74
N GLY A 302 12.70 -12.59 15.17
CA GLY A 302 13.92 -12.07 15.79
C GLY A 302 15.17 -12.90 15.53
N LYS A 303 15.15 -13.79 14.53
CA LYS A 303 16.34 -14.53 14.12
C LYS A 303 17.19 -13.66 13.18
N HIS A 304 18.47 -13.49 13.51
CA HIS A 304 19.44 -12.88 12.60
C HIS A 304 19.69 -13.79 11.39
N LEU A 305 19.45 -13.27 10.18
CA LEU A 305 19.56 -14.00 8.93
C LEU A 305 20.95 -13.80 8.31
N TRP A 306 21.37 -12.54 8.16
CA TRP A 306 22.68 -12.17 7.61
C TRP A 306 23.04 -10.72 7.94
N ALA A 307 24.35 -10.42 7.84
CA ALA A 307 24.89 -9.06 7.88
C ALA A 307 25.86 -8.85 6.71
N ALA A 308 25.68 -7.79 5.93
CA ALA A 308 26.49 -7.43 4.77
C ALA A 308 27.28 -6.15 5.05
N ALA A 309 28.60 -6.19 4.87
CA ALA A 309 29.47 -5.03 5.14
C ALA A 309 29.28 -3.93 4.09
N VAL A 310 29.30 -2.68 4.56
CA VAL A 310 29.31 -1.46 3.73
C VAL A 310 30.58 -0.68 4.04
N GLU A 311 31.27 -0.18 3.00
CA GLU A 311 32.57 0.48 3.17
C GLU A 311 32.48 1.78 3.99
N GLY A 312 31.43 2.57 3.78
CA GLY A 312 31.13 3.78 4.53
C GLY A 312 30.12 3.61 5.66
N ALA A 313 29.66 4.74 6.19
CA ALA A 313 28.67 4.80 7.27
C ALA A 313 27.24 4.79 6.71
N ILE A 314 26.37 3.90 7.21
CA ILE A 314 24.92 4.08 7.04
C ILE A 314 24.46 5.05 8.13
N ASP A 315 23.87 6.19 7.75
CA ASP A 315 23.41 7.20 8.70
C ASP A 315 22.19 6.67 9.50
N PRO A 316 22.18 6.77 10.83
CA PRO A 316 21.06 6.27 11.65
C PRO A 316 19.72 7.00 11.39
N ARG A 317 19.75 8.14 10.70
CA ARG A 317 18.55 8.90 10.34
C ARG A 317 17.94 8.47 9.00
N THR A 318 18.62 7.63 8.22
CA THR A 318 18.08 7.13 6.95
C THR A 318 17.40 5.78 7.14
N SER A 319 16.84 5.26 6.05
CA SER A 319 16.27 3.93 5.92
C SER A 319 16.72 3.35 4.59
N PRO A 320 16.91 2.02 4.49
CA PRO A 320 16.83 1.35 3.22
C PRO A 320 15.49 1.62 2.51
N SER A 321 15.42 1.34 1.22
CA SER A 321 14.17 1.22 0.47
C SER A 321 14.16 -0.11 -0.29
N ILE A 322 13.03 -0.81 -0.32
CA ILE A 322 12.91 -2.12 -0.97
C ILE A 322 12.01 -2.07 -2.20
N THR A 323 12.43 -2.69 -3.31
CA THR A 323 11.61 -2.83 -4.52
C THR A 323 10.63 -4.00 -4.40
N ILE A 324 9.64 -4.06 -5.28
CA ILE A 324 8.70 -5.19 -5.34
C ILE A 324 9.41 -6.53 -5.61
N SER A 325 10.56 -6.50 -6.29
CA SER A 325 11.39 -7.69 -6.50
C SER A 325 12.32 -8.03 -5.31
N GLY A 326 12.22 -7.32 -4.19
CA GLY A 326 13.03 -7.52 -2.99
C GLY A 326 14.43 -6.87 -2.99
N VAL A 327 14.79 -6.07 -3.99
CA VAL A 327 16.10 -5.40 -4.03
C VAL A 327 16.11 -4.21 -3.08
N LEU A 328 17.16 -4.10 -2.26
CA LEU A 328 17.33 -3.05 -1.26
C LEU A 328 18.29 -1.97 -1.76
N TYR A 329 17.90 -0.71 -1.65
CA TYR A 329 18.80 0.42 -1.86
C TYR A 329 19.20 1.08 -0.55
N VAL A 330 20.50 1.31 -0.40
CA VAL A 330 21.08 1.90 0.81
C VAL A 330 22.10 2.97 0.42
N THR A 331 22.02 4.11 1.09
CA THR A 331 22.97 5.20 0.97
C THR A 331 24.07 5.09 2.03
N SER A 332 25.29 5.46 1.64
CA SER A 332 26.47 5.36 2.51
C SER A 332 27.29 6.65 2.48
N SER A 333 27.91 6.96 3.61
CA SER A 333 28.79 8.13 3.76
C SER A 333 30.08 8.06 2.92
N ASP A 334 30.36 6.93 2.27
CA ASP A 334 31.44 6.83 1.27
C ASP A 334 31.10 7.54 -0.05
N GLY A 335 29.86 8.04 -0.19
CA GLY A 335 29.39 8.75 -1.38
C GLY A 335 28.69 7.84 -2.40
N ASN A 336 28.38 6.60 -2.04
CA ASN A 336 27.74 5.64 -2.93
C ASN A 336 26.28 5.33 -2.55
N LEU A 337 25.52 4.94 -3.58
CA LEU A 337 24.26 4.23 -3.48
C LEU A 337 24.53 2.75 -3.78
N TYR A 338 24.20 1.87 -2.84
CA TYR A 338 24.33 0.44 -2.97
C TYR A 338 22.99 -0.21 -3.30
N ALA A 339 22.99 -1.20 -4.19
CA ALA A 339 21.87 -2.10 -4.40
C ALA A 339 22.24 -3.50 -3.89
N PHE A 340 21.44 -4.03 -2.97
CA PHE A 340 21.60 -5.36 -2.38
C PHE A 340 20.48 -6.30 -2.82
N ASP A 341 20.81 -7.56 -3.06
CA ASP A 341 19.81 -8.63 -3.16
C ASP A 341 19.31 -9.04 -1.77
N VAL A 342 18.22 -9.82 -1.73
CA VAL A 342 17.60 -10.32 -0.48
C VAL A 342 18.52 -11.21 0.36
N ASP A 343 19.59 -11.74 -0.25
CA ASP A 343 20.61 -12.55 0.41
C ASP A 343 21.78 -11.72 0.99
N GLY A 344 21.76 -10.40 0.81
CA GLY A 344 22.80 -9.47 1.27
C GLY A 344 23.96 -9.30 0.29
N SER A 345 23.92 -9.91 -0.90
CA SER A 345 24.92 -9.69 -1.95
C SER A 345 24.72 -8.35 -2.66
N ILE A 346 25.81 -7.68 -3.04
CA ILE A 346 25.75 -6.40 -3.78
C ILE A 346 25.48 -6.69 -5.26
N LYS A 347 24.40 -6.13 -5.81
CA LYS A 347 24.09 -6.17 -7.26
C LYS A 347 24.88 -5.14 -8.04
N TRP A 348 24.92 -3.91 -7.53
CA TRP A 348 25.68 -2.81 -8.11
C TRP A 348 25.93 -1.70 -7.09
N VAL A 349 26.88 -0.84 -7.42
CA VAL A 349 27.22 0.36 -6.64
C VAL A 349 27.24 1.54 -7.61
N TYR A 350 26.46 2.57 -7.31
CA TYR A 350 26.46 3.82 -8.07
C TYR A 350 27.20 4.91 -7.28
N PRO A 351 28.32 5.44 -7.81
CA PRO A 351 29.05 6.51 -7.16
C PRO A 351 28.34 7.84 -7.39
N VAL A 352 27.68 8.36 -6.35
CA VAL A 352 26.98 9.65 -6.39
C VAL A 352 27.99 10.80 -6.50
N TYR A 353 29.16 10.65 -5.87
CA TYR A 353 30.28 11.57 -6.02
C TYR A 353 31.66 10.89 -5.88
N GLY A 354 32.62 11.28 -6.72
CA GLY A 354 33.93 10.61 -6.84
C GLY A 354 35.03 11.03 -5.84
N PHE A 355 34.74 11.87 -4.85
CA PHE A 355 35.71 12.34 -3.85
C PHE A 355 35.13 12.35 -2.43
N ARG A 356 35.88 11.79 -1.46
CA ARG A 356 35.55 11.83 -0.02
C ARG A 356 35.84 13.22 0.53
N PHE A 357 34.81 13.94 0.96
CA PHE A 357 34.96 15.06 1.90
C PHE A 357 34.65 14.55 3.31
N TRP A 358 35.50 14.89 4.27
CA TRP A 358 35.48 14.34 5.63
C TRP A 358 34.31 14.84 6.51
N ASP A 359 33.37 15.62 5.95
CA ASP A 359 32.28 16.29 6.68
C ASP A 359 30.89 16.26 5.99
N GLN A 360 30.74 15.55 4.85
CA GLN A 360 29.48 15.49 4.09
C GLN A 360 28.97 14.04 4.02
N GLU A 361 28.30 13.57 5.07
CA GLU A 361 27.66 12.25 5.08
C GLU A 361 26.43 12.24 4.15
N LEU A 362 26.36 11.29 3.22
CA LEU A 362 25.22 11.09 2.33
C LEU A 362 24.05 10.49 3.13
N ALA A 363 23.25 11.38 3.71
CA ALA A 363 22.15 11.05 4.60
C ALA A 363 20.79 11.30 3.92
N THR A 364 20.41 10.46 2.96
CA THR A 364 19.07 10.46 2.35
C THR A 364 18.56 9.04 2.23
N SER A 365 17.30 8.79 2.60
CA SER A 365 16.64 7.54 2.26
C SER A 365 16.23 7.60 0.78
N PRO A 366 16.51 6.58 -0.05
CA PRO A 366 16.07 6.56 -1.45
C PRO A 366 14.55 6.48 -1.59
N ALA A 367 14.03 7.05 -2.67
CA ALA A 367 12.66 6.81 -3.14
C ALA A 367 12.70 6.05 -4.47
N ILE A 368 11.65 5.28 -4.78
CA ILE A 368 11.61 4.43 -5.97
C ILE A 368 10.34 4.77 -6.75
N GLY A 369 10.48 5.26 -7.97
CA GLY A 369 9.37 5.61 -8.86
C GLY A 369 8.56 4.39 -9.32
N LYS A 370 7.38 4.65 -9.91
CA LYS A 370 6.52 3.61 -10.47
C LYS A 370 7.20 2.83 -11.62
N ASP A 371 8.12 3.46 -12.32
CA ASP A 371 8.95 2.85 -13.37
C ASP A 371 10.19 2.10 -12.83
N GLY A 372 10.40 2.10 -11.50
CA GLY A 372 11.56 1.52 -10.84
C GLY A 372 12.77 2.47 -10.73
N THR A 373 12.72 3.68 -11.28
CA THR A 373 13.80 4.68 -11.16
C THR A 373 14.05 5.00 -9.69
N VAL A 374 15.32 5.01 -9.27
CA VAL A 374 15.71 5.32 -7.89
C VAL A 374 16.10 6.79 -7.79
N TYR A 375 15.46 7.52 -6.87
CA TYR A 375 15.69 8.94 -6.62
C TYR A 375 16.39 9.17 -5.29
N ILE A 376 17.48 9.93 -5.31
CA ILE A 376 18.22 10.35 -4.12
C ILE A 376 18.63 11.82 -4.23
N THR A 377 18.73 12.49 -3.09
CA THR A 377 19.17 13.88 -3.01
C THR A 377 20.50 13.96 -2.29
N ALA A 378 21.53 14.43 -2.99
CA ALA A 378 22.89 14.48 -2.47
C ALA A 378 23.68 15.59 -3.15
N TYR A 379 24.61 16.22 -2.43
CA TYR A 379 25.56 17.20 -2.98
C TYR A 379 24.94 18.28 -3.87
N GLY A 380 23.76 18.76 -3.48
CA GLY A 380 23.05 19.82 -4.21
C GLY A 380 22.26 19.39 -5.45
N HIS A 381 22.11 18.09 -5.67
CA HIS A 381 21.41 17.53 -6.81
C HIS A 381 20.36 16.51 -6.39
N LEU A 382 19.29 16.42 -7.18
CA LEU A 382 18.41 15.28 -7.27
C LEU A 382 18.97 14.37 -8.37
N HIS A 383 19.33 13.14 -8.02
CA HIS A 383 19.79 12.12 -8.95
C HIS A 383 18.66 11.12 -9.22
N ALA A 384 18.51 10.74 -10.48
CA ALA A 384 17.68 9.63 -10.92
C ALA A 384 18.59 8.52 -11.47
N ILE A 385 18.44 7.31 -10.95
CA ILE A 385 19.26 6.14 -11.28
C ILE A 385 18.36 5.09 -11.91
N ASN A 386 18.76 4.59 -13.08
CA ASN A 386 18.04 3.53 -13.78
C ASN A 386 18.05 2.25 -12.96
N SER A 387 16.87 1.65 -12.78
CA SER A 387 16.75 0.31 -12.24
C SER A 387 15.64 -0.48 -12.91
N SER A 388 15.88 -1.78 -13.04
CA SER A 388 14.98 -2.74 -13.67
C SER A 388 14.34 -3.70 -12.65
N TYR A 389 14.42 -3.37 -11.36
CA TYR A 389 13.97 -4.24 -10.25
C TYR A 389 12.55 -3.91 -9.78
N GLY A 390 11.80 -3.18 -10.61
CA GLY A 390 10.43 -2.77 -10.34
C GLY A 390 10.32 -1.59 -9.37
N ARG A 391 9.08 -1.16 -9.16
CA ARG A 391 8.70 -0.04 -8.29
C ARG A 391 8.98 -0.31 -6.81
N LEU A 392 8.72 0.69 -5.96
CA LEU A 392 8.70 0.52 -4.50
C LEU A 392 7.79 -0.65 -4.11
N SER A 393 8.25 -1.50 -3.20
CA SER A 393 7.49 -2.65 -2.71
C SER A 393 6.16 -2.25 -2.06
N ASN A 394 5.19 -3.16 -2.11
CA ASN A 394 3.90 -3.07 -1.42
C ASN A 394 3.96 -3.50 0.05
N ALA A 395 5.17 -3.63 0.59
CA ALA A 395 5.40 -4.10 1.92
C ALA A 395 4.72 -3.23 3.00
N PRO A 396 4.60 -3.74 4.24
CA PRO A 396 4.07 -2.97 5.34
C PRO A 396 4.84 -1.66 5.58
N TRP A 397 6.15 -1.68 5.36
CA TRP A 397 7.01 -0.52 5.59
C TRP A 397 8.23 -0.50 4.64
N PRO A 398 8.03 -0.24 3.34
CA PRO A 398 9.04 -0.43 2.30
C PRO A 398 10.14 0.64 2.29
N LYS A 399 9.94 1.78 2.95
CA LYS A 399 10.94 2.83 3.14
C LYS A 399 10.60 3.75 4.31
N MET A 400 11.50 4.70 4.60
CA MET A 400 11.28 5.74 5.61
C MET A 400 9.91 6.40 5.46
N GLN A 401 9.20 6.58 6.59
CA GLN A 401 7.83 7.13 6.66
C GLN A 401 6.79 6.37 5.80
N SER A 402 6.97 5.05 5.67
CA SER A 402 6.05 4.07 5.09
C SER A 402 5.90 4.04 3.57
N ASN A 403 5.87 5.17 2.85
CA ASN A 403 5.64 5.15 1.39
C ASN A 403 6.33 6.31 0.67
N ASN A 404 6.16 6.39 -0.66
CA ASN A 404 6.71 7.43 -1.52
C ASN A 404 6.25 8.85 -1.14
N GLN A 405 5.04 8.99 -0.60
CA GLN A 405 4.47 10.24 -0.10
C GLN A 405 4.98 10.62 1.31
N ASN A 406 5.78 9.77 1.97
CA ASN A 406 6.35 9.96 3.30
C ASN A 406 5.32 10.19 4.43
N ILE A 407 4.12 9.62 4.33
CA ILE A 407 3.01 9.94 5.25
C ILE A 407 3.19 9.50 6.70
N GLY A 408 4.15 8.62 7.00
CA GLY A 408 4.44 8.20 8.38
C GLY A 408 3.31 7.40 9.02
N ARG A 409 2.46 6.76 8.23
CA ARG A 409 1.40 5.86 8.67
C ARG A 409 1.57 4.56 7.91
N ASN A 410 1.44 3.42 8.57
CA ASN A 410 1.25 2.16 7.86
C ASN A 410 -0.07 2.31 7.10
N VAL A 411 0.04 2.68 5.83
CA VAL A 411 -1.09 2.58 4.92
C VAL A 411 -1.03 1.14 4.50
N ILE A 412 -1.94 0.37 5.08
CA ILE A 412 -2.55 -0.75 4.41
C ILE A 412 -2.82 -0.24 3.02
N GLN A 413 -1.96 -0.65 2.07
CA GLN A 413 -2.20 -0.34 0.69
C GLN A 413 -3.62 -0.80 0.44
N ARG A 414 -4.48 0.16 0.05
CA ARG A 414 -5.91 -0.06 -0.16
C ARG A 414 -6.01 -1.42 -0.81
N ASN A 415 -6.68 -2.37 -0.15
CA ASN A 415 -6.84 -3.73 -0.64
C ASN A 415 -7.05 -3.65 -2.16
N TYR A 416 -5.98 -3.87 -2.94
CA TYR A 416 -6.03 -3.72 -4.38
C TYR A 416 -6.80 -4.95 -4.79
N SER A 417 -8.11 -4.77 -4.83
CA SER A 417 -9.01 -5.86 -5.02
C SER A 417 -8.64 -6.41 -6.40
N GLN A 418 -8.28 -7.68 -6.47
CA GLN A 418 -7.75 -8.33 -7.68
C GLN A 418 -6.26 -8.17 -7.98
N ASP A 419 -5.39 -7.68 -7.09
CA ASP A 419 -3.94 -7.78 -7.33
C ASP A 419 -3.43 -9.16 -6.89
N PHE A 420 -3.13 -10.07 -7.83
CA PHE A 420 -2.66 -11.43 -7.55
C PHE A 420 -1.15 -11.61 -7.84
N ASP A 421 -0.44 -10.56 -8.22
CA ASP A 421 1.01 -10.59 -8.42
C ASP A 421 1.80 -9.59 -7.56
N GLY A 422 1.09 -8.80 -6.76
CA GLY A 422 1.64 -7.83 -5.82
C GLY A 422 2.16 -6.57 -6.47
N ASP A 423 1.83 -6.30 -7.74
CA ASP A 423 2.30 -5.10 -8.44
C ASP A 423 1.44 -3.85 -8.17
N GLY A 424 0.44 -3.96 -7.29
CA GLY A 424 -0.54 -2.95 -6.90
C GLY A 424 -1.27 -2.31 -8.08
N VAL A 425 -1.48 -3.10 -9.13
CA VAL A 425 -2.41 -2.87 -10.22
C VAL A 425 -3.37 -4.07 -10.24
N SER A 426 -4.64 -3.83 -10.56
CA SER A 426 -5.64 -4.89 -10.55
C SER A 426 -5.44 -5.85 -11.72
N ASP A 427 -5.45 -7.15 -11.44
CA ASP A 427 -5.41 -8.19 -12.46
C ASP A 427 -6.78 -8.44 -13.09
N LEU A 428 -6.75 -9.02 -14.29
CA LEU A 428 -7.97 -9.58 -14.88
C LEU A 428 -8.17 -11.00 -14.36
N VAL A 429 -9.26 -11.22 -13.64
CA VAL A 429 -9.51 -12.51 -12.98
C VAL A 429 -10.93 -12.99 -13.17
N PHE A 430 -11.06 -14.28 -13.50
CA PHE A 430 -12.35 -14.96 -13.51
C PHE A 430 -12.25 -16.38 -12.98
N ARG A 431 -13.35 -16.87 -12.41
CA ARG A 431 -13.54 -18.28 -12.08
C ARG A 431 -14.38 -18.94 -13.16
N ARG A 432 -13.99 -20.14 -13.60
CA ARG A 432 -14.81 -21.01 -14.43
C ARG A 432 -15.48 -22.08 -13.55
N PRO A 433 -16.79 -21.98 -13.28
CA PRO A 433 -17.41 -22.83 -12.26
C PRO A 433 -17.46 -24.31 -12.64
N LEU A 434 -17.61 -24.62 -13.93
CA LEU A 434 -17.77 -25.99 -14.43
C LEU A 434 -16.51 -26.85 -14.28
N ASN A 435 -15.33 -26.25 -14.16
CA ASN A 435 -14.08 -26.97 -13.97
C ASN A 435 -13.32 -26.56 -12.70
N GLY A 436 -13.83 -25.60 -11.93
CA GLY A 436 -13.25 -25.16 -10.66
C GLY A 436 -11.92 -24.39 -10.80
N TYR A 437 -11.58 -23.89 -11.98
CA TYR A 437 -10.35 -23.12 -12.17
C TYR A 437 -10.59 -21.62 -12.00
N HIS A 438 -9.68 -20.97 -11.28
CA HIS A 438 -9.50 -19.52 -11.27
C HIS A 438 -8.39 -19.19 -12.28
N TYR A 439 -8.65 -18.25 -13.17
CA TYR A 439 -7.70 -17.77 -14.17
C TYR A 439 -7.34 -16.32 -13.85
N VAL A 440 -6.06 -16.05 -13.71
CA VAL A 440 -5.49 -14.73 -13.42
C VAL A 440 -4.63 -14.33 -14.61
N ARG A 441 -4.83 -13.12 -15.11
CA ARG A 441 -3.92 -12.50 -16.08
C ARG A 441 -3.28 -11.28 -15.43
N GLN A 442 -1.99 -11.42 -15.19
CA GLN A 442 -1.15 -10.47 -14.47
C GLN A 442 -1.05 -9.12 -15.19
N SER A 443 -1.18 -8.02 -14.46
CA SER A 443 -0.93 -6.64 -14.86
C SER A 443 0.53 -6.45 -15.27
N SER A 444 1.48 -6.90 -14.45
CA SER A 444 2.91 -6.69 -14.67
C SER A 444 3.45 -7.40 -15.92
N SER A 445 3.18 -8.70 -16.04
CA SER A 445 3.80 -9.58 -17.04
C SER A 445 2.87 -9.90 -18.23
N GLN A 446 1.58 -9.61 -18.10
CA GLN A 446 0.52 -10.07 -19.01
C GLN A 446 0.40 -11.60 -19.10
N GLY A 447 1.14 -12.34 -18.25
CA GLY A 447 1.13 -13.79 -18.13
C GLY A 447 -0.19 -14.31 -17.56
N ILE A 448 -0.59 -15.49 -17.99
CA ILE A 448 -1.83 -16.13 -17.54
C ILE A 448 -1.46 -17.30 -16.64
N SER A 449 -1.93 -17.28 -15.40
CA SER A 449 -1.89 -18.40 -14.48
C SER A 449 -3.30 -18.97 -14.28
N TYR A 450 -3.37 -20.24 -13.88
CA TYR A 450 -4.64 -20.86 -13.53
C TYR A 450 -4.48 -21.83 -12.36
N THR A 451 -5.39 -21.76 -11.41
CA THR A 451 -5.36 -22.55 -10.18
C THR A 451 -6.68 -23.30 -10.03
N PHE A 452 -6.63 -24.62 -9.88
CA PHE A 452 -7.80 -25.41 -9.51
C PHE A 452 -8.10 -25.20 -8.02
N PHE A 453 -9.24 -24.60 -7.70
CA PHE A 453 -9.65 -24.35 -6.32
C PHE A 453 -11.18 -24.16 -6.20
N GLY A 454 -11.80 -24.85 -5.24
CA GLY A 454 -13.27 -24.92 -5.14
C GLY A 454 -13.88 -25.86 -6.19
N ASN A 455 -14.20 -27.08 -5.78
CA ASN A 455 -14.60 -28.16 -6.69
C ASN A 455 -16.10 -28.19 -7.03
N LEU A 456 -16.92 -27.29 -6.49
CA LEU A 456 -18.36 -27.24 -6.82
C LEU A 456 -18.67 -26.06 -7.74
N PRO A 457 -19.52 -26.23 -8.77
CA PRO A 457 -19.96 -25.11 -9.59
C PRO A 457 -20.68 -24.01 -8.79
N SER A 458 -21.36 -24.38 -7.69
CA SER A 458 -22.03 -23.44 -6.79
C SER A 458 -21.09 -22.69 -5.84
N ASP A 459 -19.79 -23.02 -5.79
CA ASP A 459 -18.82 -22.26 -4.99
C ASP A 459 -18.74 -20.82 -5.55
N ILE A 460 -18.90 -19.83 -4.67
CA ILE A 460 -18.88 -18.40 -5.01
C ILE A 460 -17.42 -17.94 -4.94
N PRO A 461 -16.81 -17.41 -6.01
CA PRO A 461 -15.44 -16.90 -5.95
C PRO A 461 -15.38 -15.68 -5.05
N ILE A 462 -14.39 -15.64 -4.16
CA ILE A 462 -14.17 -14.58 -3.19
C ILE A 462 -12.88 -13.83 -3.52
N ASN A 463 -12.84 -12.55 -3.17
CA ASN A 463 -11.68 -11.68 -3.29
C ASN A 463 -11.23 -11.23 -1.90
N GLY A 464 -9.93 -11.00 -1.71
CA GLY A 464 -9.33 -10.49 -0.49
C GLY A 464 -7.95 -11.10 -0.22
N ASP A 465 -7.10 -10.35 0.45
CA ASP A 465 -5.86 -10.81 1.10
C ASP A 465 -6.21 -11.29 2.51
N PHE A 466 -6.22 -12.61 2.78
CA PHE A 466 -6.56 -13.16 4.09
C PHE A 466 -5.33 -13.51 4.93
N ASP A 467 -4.11 -13.30 4.43
CA ASP A 467 -2.87 -13.63 5.13
C ASP A 467 -1.97 -12.43 5.43
N GLY A 468 -2.32 -11.27 4.89
CA GLY A 468 -1.69 -9.99 5.12
C GLY A 468 -0.38 -9.83 4.36
N ASP A 469 -0.21 -10.45 3.19
CA ASP A 469 0.99 -10.27 2.37
C ASP A 469 0.85 -9.19 1.27
N ALA A 470 -0.29 -8.49 1.27
CA ALA A 470 -0.73 -7.49 0.30
C ALA A 470 -0.98 -8.05 -1.11
N ILE A 471 -1.11 -9.38 -1.24
CA ILE A 471 -1.47 -10.07 -2.48
C ILE A 471 -2.83 -10.75 -2.28
N SER A 472 -3.70 -10.67 -3.28
CA SER A 472 -5.02 -11.30 -3.24
C SER A 472 -4.92 -12.82 -3.20
N ASP A 473 -5.69 -13.43 -2.31
CA ASP A 473 -5.76 -14.88 -2.18
C ASP A 473 -6.78 -15.52 -3.13
N ILE A 474 -6.52 -16.78 -3.50
CA ILE A 474 -7.50 -17.58 -4.22
C ILE A 474 -8.48 -18.19 -3.21
N ALA A 475 -9.70 -17.66 -3.18
CA ALA A 475 -10.72 -18.07 -2.23
C ALA A 475 -12.09 -18.38 -2.86
N VAL A 476 -12.85 -19.27 -2.20
CA VAL A 476 -14.26 -19.52 -2.50
C VAL A 476 -15.11 -19.66 -1.23
N TYR A 477 -16.37 -19.25 -1.32
CA TYR A 477 -17.39 -19.48 -0.30
C TYR A 477 -18.43 -20.48 -0.79
N ARG A 478 -18.64 -21.53 0.01
CA ARG A 478 -19.63 -22.58 -0.23
C ARG A 478 -20.87 -22.32 0.60
N ALA A 479 -21.84 -21.65 0.00
CA ALA A 479 -23.08 -21.25 0.66
C ALA A 479 -23.86 -22.42 1.29
N ALA A 480 -23.81 -23.61 0.70
CA ALA A 480 -24.54 -24.79 1.20
C ALA A 480 -24.05 -25.28 2.58
N THR A 481 -22.79 -25.00 2.94
CA THR A 481 -22.17 -25.49 4.19
C THR A 481 -21.58 -24.37 5.05
N GLY A 482 -21.58 -23.13 4.56
CA GLY A 482 -20.87 -22.01 5.19
C GLY A 482 -19.35 -22.22 5.20
N GLN A 483 -18.78 -22.95 4.24
CA GLN A 483 -17.33 -23.18 4.17
C GLN A 483 -16.64 -22.09 3.36
N TRP A 484 -15.65 -21.46 3.97
CA TRP A 484 -14.64 -20.63 3.32
C TRP A 484 -13.43 -21.51 3.06
N LEU A 485 -13.04 -21.61 1.79
CA LEU A 485 -11.81 -22.24 1.37
C LEU A 485 -10.92 -21.12 0.86
N ILE A 486 -9.72 -20.99 1.42
CA ILE A 486 -8.77 -19.93 1.08
C ILE A 486 -7.42 -20.57 0.84
N LYS A 487 -6.77 -20.22 -0.26
CA LYS A 487 -5.39 -20.60 -0.56
C LYS A 487 -4.54 -19.35 -0.48
N GLN A 488 -3.68 -19.31 0.54
CA GLN A 488 -2.80 -18.20 0.88
C GLN A 488 -1.77 -17.96 -0.24
N SER A 489 -1.57 -16.70 -0.63
CA SER A 489 -0.58 -16.21 -1.61
C SER A 489 0.84 -16.48 -1.13
N SER A 490 1.14 -16.17 0.13
CA SER A 490 2.49 -16.18 0.69
C SER A 490 3.14 -17.58 0.73
N ASP A 491 2.39 -18.62 1.09
CA ASP A 491 2.93 -19.97 1.34
C ASP A 491 2.12 -21.12 0.71
N ASN A 492 1.06 -20.81 -0.06
CA ASN A 492 0.12 -21.77 -0.65
C ASN A 492 -0.66 -22.63 0.36
N ARG A 493 -0.65 -22.29 1.66
CA ARG A 493 -1.42 -23.01 2.67
C ARG A 493 -2.92 -22.85 2.42
N ILE A 494 -3.65 -23.93 2.67
CA ILE A 494 -5.10 -23.97 2.48
C ILE A 494 -5.78 -23.85 3.84
N LEU A 495 -6.50 -22.75 4.06
CA LEU A 495 -7.39 -22.56 5.20
C LEU A 495 -8.78 -23.07 4.86
N ARG A 496 -9.40 -23.77 5.81
CA ARG A 496 -10.77 -24.27 5.72
C ARG A 496 -11.53 -23.84 6.96
N ILE A 497 -12.48 -22.96 6.76
CA ILE A 497 -13.12 -22.26 7.85
C ILE A 497 -14.63 -22.42 7.69
N THR A 498 -15.32 -22.81 8.75
CA THR A 498 -16.79 -22.86 8.75
C THR A 498 -17.34 -21.61 9.42
N PHE A 499 -18.02 -20.75 8.67
CA PHE A 499 -18.57 -19.48 9.12
C PHE A 499 -19.72 -19.01 8.20
N GLY A 500 -20.89 -18.68 8.78
CA GLY A 500 -22.09 -18.36 8.01
C GLY A 500 -22.87 -19.59 7.53
N THR A 501 -23.25 -20.48 8.46
CA THR A 501 -23.86 -21.78 8.09
C THR A 501 -25.34 -21.73 7.74
N GLN A 502 -25.98 -20.55 7.77
CA GLN A 502 -27.40 -20.45 7.45
C GLN A 502 -27.63 -20.25 5.96
N SER A 503 -28.68 -20.87 5.44
CA SER A 503 -29.07 -20.71 4.04
C SER A 503 -29.38 -19.23 3.76
N GLY A 504 -28.81 -18.72 2.67
CA GLY A 504 -28.96 -17.32 2.27
C GLY A 504 -27.97 -16.35 2.92
N ASP A 505 -27.06 -16.80 3.79
CA ASP A 505 -25.95 -15.96 4.27
C ASP A 505 -25.08 -15.52 3.07
N ILE A 506 -24.90 -14.20 2.92
CA ILE A 506 -24.12 -13.58 1.83
C ILE A 506 -22.70 -13.31 2.34
N PRO A 507 -21.64 -13.82 1.68
CA PRO A 507 -20.26 -13.51 2.04
C PRO A 507 -19.97 -12.03 1.76
N VAL A 508 -19.39 -11.31 2.71
CA VAL A 508 -19.04 -9.88 2.59
C VAL A 508 -17.65 -9.61 3.17
N PRO A 509 -16.62 -10.36 2.72
CA PRO A 509 -15.28 -10.22 3.27
C PRO A 509 -14.70 -8.85 2.91
N ALA A 510 -14.06 -8.22 3.88
CA ALA A 510 -13.47 -6.89 3.79
C ALA A 510 -12.63 -6.63 5.04
N ASP A 511 -11.77 -5.62 5.04
CA ASP A 511 -11.01 -5.20 6.22
C ASP A 511 -11.85 -4.20 7.07
N TYR A 512 -12.60 -4.70 8.06
CA TYR A 512 -13.52 -3.89 8.86
C TYR A 512 -12.86 -3.25 10.09
N ASP A 513 -11.67 -3.71 10.50
CA ASP A 513 -10.94 -3.12 11.63
C ASP A 513 -9.72 -2.29 11.23
N GLY A 514 -9.34 -2.33 9.95
CA GLY A 514 -8.26 -1.54 9.37
C GLY A 514 -6.90 -2.08 9.75
N ASP A 515 -6.73 -3.41 9.79
CA ASP A 515 -5.44 -4.07 10.04
C ASP A 515 -4.73 -4.54 8.76
N GLY A 516 -5.41 -4.40 7.61
CA GLY A 516 -4.90 -4.71 6.29
C GLY A 516 -5.09 -6.15 5.87
N ILE A 517 -5.73 -6.94 6.71
CA ILE A 517 -6.07 -8.32 6.43
C ILE A 517 -7.58 -8.40 6.24
N THR A 518 -8.00 -9.16 5.24
CA THR A 518 -9.41 -9.35 4.92
C THR A 518 -10.10 -10.14 6.03
N ASP A 519 -11.10 -9.53 6.66
CA ASP A 519 -11.94 -10.22 7.62
C ASP A 519 -12.92 -11.17 6.93
N ILE A 520 -13.22 -12.26 7.63
CA ILE A 520 -14.27 -13.17 7.21
C ILE A 520 -15.59 -12.68 7.78
N ALA A 521 -16.49 -12.28 6.88
CA ALA A 521 -17.77 -11.71 7.26
C ALA A 521 -18.93 -12.24 6.40
N ILE A 522 -20.11 -12.29 7.00
CA ILE A 522 -21.37 -12.57 6.31
C ILE A 522 -22.43 -11.53 6.66
N ARG A 523 -23.32 -11.28 5.71
CA ARG A 523 -24.61 -10.63 5.92
C ARG A 523 -25.71 -11.67 5.83
N ARG A 524 -26.53 -11.77 6.87
CA ARG A 524 -27.77 -12.54 6.91
C ARG A 524 -28.96 -11.67 6.52
N PRO A 525 -29.55 -11.87 5.32
CA PRO A 525 -30.55 -10.93 4.80
C PRO A 525 -31.84 -10.87 5.61
N ILE A 526 -32.36 -12.01 6.08
CA ILE A 526 -33.65 -12.09 6.78
C ILE A 526 -33.63 -11.32 8.12
N GLU A 527 -32.51 -11.39 8.84
CA GLU A 527 -32.32 -10.69 10.12
C GLU A 527 -31.72 -9.28 9.95
N GLY A 528 -31.28 -8.93 8.75
CA GLY A 528 -30.43 -7.76 8.51
C GLY A 528 -29.16 -7.79 9.37
N LYS A 529 -28.61 -8.97 9.66
CA LYS A 529 -27.51 -9.14 10.61
C LYS A 529 -26.17 -9.27 9.90
N TRP A 530 -25.20 -8.49 10.32
CA TRP A 530 -23.80 -8.62 9.91
C TRP A 530 -23.06 -9.37 11.02
N ILE A 531 -22.28 -10.38 10.63
CA ILE A 531 -21.44 -11.15 11.54
C ILE A 531 -20.04 -11.14 10.93
N ILE A 532 -19.10 -10.52 11.63
CA ILE A 532 -17.74 -10.29 11.16
C ILE A 532 -16.81 -10.99 12.15
N ARG A 533 -15.86 -11.76 11.63
CA ARG A 533 -14.78 -12.34 12.42
C ARG A 533 -13.48 -11.67 12.01
N LEU A 534 -13.00 -10.83 12.91
CA LEU A 534 -11.80 -10.02 12.70
C LEU A 534 -10.56 -10.90 12.54
N SER A 535 -9.72 -10.57 11.57
CA SER A 535 -8.35 -11.10 11.37
C SER A 535 -7.51 -10.89 12.63
N SER A 536 -7.56 -9.68 13.21
CA SER A 536 -6.85 -9.29 14.43
C SER A 536 -7.30 -10.05 15.69
N ASN A 537 -8.53 -10.57 15.72
CA ASN A 537 -9.08 -11.33 16.84
C ASN A 537 -10.07 -12.42 16.40
N PRO A 538 -9.56 -13.56 15.90
CA PRO A 538 -10.39 -14.60 15.28
C PRO A 538 -11.23 -15.40 16.30
N ASN A 539 -11.03 -15.19 17.59
CA ASN A 539 -11.73 -15.91 18.66
C ASN A 539 -13.07 -15.28 19.04
N THR A 540 -13.35 -14.05 18.56
CA THR A 540 -14.58 -13.33 18.86
C THR A 540 -15.18 -12.75 17.60
N ASN A 541 -16.51 -12.87 17.45
CA ASN A 541 -17.22 -12.29 16.33
C ASN A 541 -17.84 -10.95 16.73
N LEU A 542 -17.65 -9.93 15.90
CA LEU A 542 -18.48 -8.74 15.92
C LEU A 542 -19.84 -9.08 15.29
N SER A 543 -20.92 -8.55 15.86
CA SER A 543 -22.27 -8.74 15.33
C SER A 543 -23.11 -7.49 15.52
N LEU A 544 -23.79 -7.07 14.46
CA LEU A 544 -24.73 -5.95 14.51
C LEU A 544 -25.87 -6.13 13.51
N SER A 545 -26.98 -5.43 13.74
CA SER A 545 -28.10 -5.39 12.81
C SER A 545 -28.07 -4.10 11.99
N PHE A 546 -28.02 -4.22 10.66
CA PHE A 546 -28.03 -3.12 9.71
C PHE A 546 -28.56 -3.56 8.34
N GLY A 547 -29.53 -2.81 7.78
CA GLY A 547 -30.21 -3.18 6.53
C GLY A 547 -31.30 -4.22 6.74
N SER A 548 -32.43 -3.81 7.31
CA SER A 548 -33.50 -4.69 7.82
C SER A 548 -34.34 -5.41 6.75
N TYR A 549 -34.15 -5.13 5.47
CA TYR A 549 -34.89 -5.82 4.41
C TYR A 549 -34.02 -6.90 3.77
N SER A 550 -34.61 -8.07 3.50
CA SER A 550 -33.91 -9.16 2.79
C SER A 550 -33.42 -8.73 1.40
N SER A 551 -34.15 -7.82 0.75
CA SER A 551 -33.79 -7.22 -0.55
C SER A 551 -32.67 -6.17 -0.48
N ASP A 552 -32.23 -5.76 0.71
CA ASP A 552 -31.06 -4.87 0.82
C ASP A 552 -29.83 -5.63 0.29
N ILE A 553 -29.00 -4.99 -0.53
CA ILE A 553 -27.80 -5.59 -1.15
C ILE A 553 -26.58 -5.05 -0.40
N PRO A 554 -25.69 -5.90 0.14
CA PRO A 554 -24.49 -5.42 0.82
C PRO A 554 -23.52 -4.78 -0.19
N ILE A 555 -22.98 -3.63 0.18
CA ILE A 555 -22.01 -2.87 -0.61
C ILE A 555 -20.93 -2.26 0.31
N PRO A 556 -20.25 -3.09 1.11
CA PRO A 556 -19.24 -2.60 2.04
C PRO A 556 -18.07 -1.95 1.26
N ALA A 557 -17.65 -0.77 1.70
CA ALA A 557 -16.50 -0.02 1.18
C ALA A 557 -16.11 1.07 2.19
N ASP A 558 -14.91 1.65 2.10
CA ASP A 558 -14.50 2.77 2.96
C ASP A 558 -15.09 4.10 2.44
N TYR A 559 -16.25 4.55 2.92
CA TYR A 559 -16.91 5.77 2.44
C TYR A 559 -16.51 7.03 3.23
N ASP A 560 -15.84 6.90 4.38
CA ASP A 560 -15.41 8.03 5.20
C ASP A 560 -13.90 8.29 5.17
N GLY A 561 -13.13 7.37 4.60
CA GLY A 561 -11.69 7.47 4.34
C GLY A 561 -10.84 7.17 5.55
N ASP A 562 -11.38 6.48 6.55
CA ASP A 562 -10.65 6.15 7.77
C ASP A 562 -9.73 4.93 7.62
N GLY A 563 -9.75 4.27 6.46
CA GLY A 563 -8.98 3.07 6.15
C GLY A 563 -9.67 1.78 6.60
N LYS A 564 -10.89 1.85 7.12
CA LYS A 564 -11.72 0.68 7.48
C LYS A 564 -12.91 0.59 6.56
N VAL A 565 -13.32 -0.63 6.26
CA VAL A 565 -14.50 -0.84 5.43
C VAL A 565 -15.77 -0.56 6.23
N ASP A 566 -16.59 0.36 5.71
CA ASP A 566 -17.90 0.65 6.28
C ASP A 566 -18.91 -0.45 5.98
N ILE A 567 -19.84 -0.61 6.91
CA ILE A 567 -21.03 -1.42 6.68
C ILE A 567 -22.05 -0.60 5.91
N ALA A 568 -22.33 -1.01 4.67
CA ALA A 568 -23.28 -0.32 3.81
C ALA A 568 -24.19 -1.28 3.03
N ILE A 569 -25.38 -0.78 2.70
CA ILE A 569 -26.34 -1.47 1.83
C ILE A 569 -26.92 -0.55 0.76
N ARG A 570 -27.25 -1.14 -0.39
CA ARG A 570 -28.14 -0.58 -1.42
C ARG A 570 -29.55 -1.13 -1.17
N ARG A 571 -30.54 -0.25 -1.11
CA ARG A 571 -31.97 -0.61 -1.03
C ARG A 571 -32.69 -0.33 -2.35
N PRO A 572 -32.82 -1.31 -3.25
CA PRO A 572 -33.42 -1.12 -4.58
C PRO A 572 -34.79 -0.43 -4.55
N SER A 573 -35.68 -0.84 -3.65
CA SER A 573 -37.06 -0.34 -3.56
C SER A 573 -37.20 1.16 -3.32
N THR A 574 -36.20 1.81 -2.73
CA THR A 574 -36.21 3.25 -2.42
C THR A 574 -35.07 4.02 -3.07
N ASN A 575 -34.27 3.38 -3.93
CA ASN A 575 -33.09 4.00 -4.54
C ASN A 575 -32.11 4.61 -3.52
N GLN A 576 -31.90 3.92 -2.39
CA GLN A 576 -31.02 4.40 -1.32
C GLN A 576 -29.70 3.63 -1.25
N PHE A 577 -28.64 4.37 -0.98
CA PHE A 577 -27.42 3.91 -0.32
C PHE A 577 -27.54 4.26 1.16
N ILE A 578 -27.36 3.28 2.04
CA ILE A 578 -27.41 3.47 3.50
C ILE A 578 -26.08 2.96 4.05
N ILE A 579 -25.30 3.89 4.61
CA ILE A 579 -23.92 3.67 5.02
C ILE A 579 -23.82 3.92 6.51
N ARG A 580 -23.11 3.07 7.23
CA ARG A 580 -22.76 3.24 8.63
C ARG A 580 -21.25 3.40 8.73
N GLU A 581 -20.81 4.63 8.96
CA GLU A 581 -19.40 5.00 9.08
C GLU A 581 -18.71 4.20 10.20
N SER A 582 -17.54 3.64 9.91
CA SER A 582 -16.63 2.92 10.81
C SER A 582 -16.13 3.85 11.91
N SER A 583 -15.66 5.05 11.54
CA SER A 583 -15.03 6.01 12.45
C SER A 583 -16.01 6.58 13.49
N SER A 584 -17.26 6.82 13.09
CA SER A 584 -18.21 7.63 13.85
C SER A 584 -19.50 6.90 14.22
N ASN A 585 -19.77 5.75 13.59
CA ASN A 585 -21.04 5.01 13.64
C ASN A 585 -22.26 5.80 13.13
N LYS A 586 -22.06 6.97 12.50
CA LYS A 586 -23.16 7.75 11.91
C LYS A 586 -23.76 7.02 10.72
N ILE A 587 -25.09 7.15 10.58
CA ILE A 587 -25.83 6.56 9.46
C ILE A 587 -26.12 7.62 8.41
N LYS A 588 -25.49 7.50 7.24
CA LYS A 588 -25.81 8.29 6.05
C LYS A 588 -26.85 7.59 5.20
N ARG A 589 -27.84 8.34 4.71
CA ARG A 589 -28.88 7.86 3.77
C ARG A 589 -28.86 8.76 2.56
N ILE A 590 -28.51 8.19 1.41
CA ILE A 590 -28.28 8.93 0.18
C ILE A 590 -29.18 8.34 -0.90
N PHE A 591 -30.04 9.17 -1.49
CA PHE A 591 -30.86 8.76 -2.63
C PHE A 591 -30.02 8.90 -3.90
N PHE A 592 -29.67 7.77 -4.52
CA PHE A 592 -28.83 7.73 -5.70
C PHE A 592 -29.08 6.47 -6.53
N GLY A 593 -28.99 6.61 -7.85
CA GLY A 593 -29.67 5.70 -8.78
C GLY A 593 -31.15 6.05 -8.90
N SER A 594 -31.76 5.74 -10.04
CA SER A 594 -33.17 6.07 -10.29
C SER A 594 -33.98 4.87 -10.78
N GLN A 595 -33.35 3.71 -10.92
CA GLN A 595 -34.01 2.47 -11.36
C GLN A 595 -33.74 1.34 -10.36
N TYR A 596 -34.69 0.42 -10.27
CA TYR A 596 -34.62 -0.72 -9.36
C TYR A 596 -33.44 -1.65 -9.72
N ASP A 597 -33.17 -1.80 -11.01
CA ASP A 597 -32.12 -2.66 -11.59
C ASP A 597 -30.77 -1.92 -11.78
N ASP A 598 -30.63 -0.69 -11.27
CA ASP A 598 -29.33 -0.03 -11.20
C ASP A 598 -28.39 -0.85 -10.29
N VAL A 599 -27.30 -1.37 -10.86
CA VAL A 599 -26.30 -2.18 -10.15
C VAL A 599 -25.36 -1.26 -9.38
N ALA A 600 -25.30 -1.42 -8.05
CA ALA A 600 -24.41 -0.64 -7.21
C ALA A 600 -22.95 -1.09 -7.37
N VAL A 601 -22.06 -0.13 -7.59
CA VAL A 601 -20.64 -0.35 -7.93
C VAL A 601 -19.75 0.69 -7.25
N PRO A 602 -19.84 0.85 -5.91
CA PRO A 602 -19.01 1.83 -5.21
C PRO A 602 -17.52 1.49 -5.34
N ALA A 603 -16.72 2.50 -5.62
CA ALA A 603 -15.27 2.45 -5.70
C ALA A 603 -14.72 3.89 -5.67
N ASP A 604 -13.43 4.09 -5.46
CA ASP A 604 -12.80 5.42 -5.49
C ASP A 604 -12.50 5.83 -6.94
N TYR A 605 -13.41 6.54 -7.61
CA TYR A 605 -13.26 6.94 -9.02
C TYR A 605 -12.58 8.30 -9.20
N ASP A 606 -12.42 9.09 -8.14
CA ASP A 606 -11.75 10.40 -8.20
C ASP A 606 -10.39 10.45 -7.50
N GLY A 607 -10.02 9.39 -6.77
CA GLY A 607 -8.70 9.17 -6.17
C GLY A 607 -8.55 9.78 -4.78
N ASP A 608 -9.63 10.24 -4.15
CA ASP A 608 -9.56 10.95 -2.87
C ASP A 608 -9.35 10.03 -1.65
N GLY A 609 -9.40 8.71 -1.87
CA GLY A 609 -9.27 7.68 -0.85
C GLY A 609 -10.55 7.25 -0.18
N ARG A 610 -11.69 7.66 -0.71
CA ARG A 610 -13.01 7.20 -0.28
C ARG A 610 -13.75 6.55 -1.42
N ALA A 611 -14.58 5.58 -1.08
CA ALA A 611 -15.50 5.00 -2.03
C ALA A 611 -16.55 6.02 -2.46
N ASP A 612 -16.62 6.27 -3.75
CA ASP A 612 -17.70 7.03 -4.36
C ASP A 612 -18.98 6.21 -4.43
N ILE A 613 -20.10 6.91 -4.42
CA ILE A 613 -21.40 6.28 -4.63
C ILE A 613 -21.64 6.18 -6.12
N ALA A 614 -21.67 4.96 -6.63
CA ALA A 614 -21.85 4.73 -8.06
C ALA A 614 -22.89 3.65 -8.37
N VAL A 615 -23.55 3.81 -9.51
CA VAL A 615 -24.43 2.81 -10.11
C VAL A 615 -24.17 2.67 -11.60
N ARG A 616 -24.22 1.43 -12.10
CA ARG A 616 -24.34 1.13 -13.53
C ARG A 616 -25.77 0.74 -13.85
N ARG A 617 -26.35 1.35 -14.89
CA ARG A 617 -27.68 1.04 -15.40
C ARG A 617 -27.61 0.04 -16.56
N PRO A 618 -27.98 -1.24 -16.38
CA PRO A 618 -27.78 -2.27 -17.40
C PRO A 618 -28.48 -1.96 -18.72
N ASN A 619 -29.75 -1.54 -18.69
CA ASN A 619 -30.56 -1.31 -19.89
C ASN A 619 -30.04 -0.20 -20.81
N THR A 620 -29.16 0.65 -20.30
CA THR A 620 -28.62 1.79 -21.06
C THR A 620 -27.11 1.77 -21.18
N GLY A 621 -26.37 1.14 -20.27
CA GLY A 621 -24.91 1.26 -20.19
C GLY A 621 -24.43 2.60 -19.61
N TYR A 622 -25.33 3.40 -19.02
CA TYR A 622 -24.92 4.59 -18.28
C TYR A 622 -24.36 4.24 -16.91
N TRP A 623 -23.27 4.91 -16.56
CA TRP A 623 -22.72 4.98 -15.22
C TRP A 623 -23.04 6.35 -14.63
N PHE A 624 -23.45 6.34 -13.37
CA PHE A 624 -23.63 7.54 -12.58
C PHE A 624 -22.74 7.39 -11.34
N ILE A 625 -21.83 8.32 -11.15
CA ILE A 625 -20.86 8.31 -10.05
C ILE A 625 -21.02 9.64 -9.32
N LYS A 626 -21.17 9.58 -8.01
CA LYS A 626 -21.17 10.76 -7.14
C LYS A 626 -19.87 10.78 -6.37
N TYR A 627 -18.99 11.69 -6.78
CA TYR A 627 -17.69 11.91 -6.17
C TYR A 627 -17.81 12.28 -4.70
N SER A 628 -17.04 11.60 -3.88
CA SER A 628 -17.00 11.75 -2.43
C SER A 628 -16.26 13.02 -2.02
N SER A 629 -15.26 13.44 -2.80
CA SER A 629 -14.44 14.64 -2.59
C SER A 629 -15.23 15.95 -2.63
N ASN A 630 -16.19 16.07 -3.55
CA ASN A 630 -16.89 17.32 -3.84
C ASN A 630 -18.41 17.18 -4.07
N GLY A 631 -18.94 15.94 -4.11
CA GLY A 631 -20.36 15.67 -4.32
C GLY A 631 -20.85 15.83 -5.76
N GLN A 632 -19.97 16.15 -6.73
CA GLN A 632 -20.30 16.26 -8.14
C GLN A 632 -20.75 14.91 -8.69
N ILE A 633 -21.74 14.94 -9.60
CA ILE A 633 -22.21 13.74 -10.29
C ILE A 633 -21.52 13.67 -11.66
N TYR A 634 -20.65 12.68 -11.82
CA TYR A 634 -20.10 12.29 -13.11
C TYR A 634 -21.01 11.26 -13.79
N ARG A 635 -21.19 11.42 -15.10
CA ARG A 635 -22.03 10.53 -15.92
C ARG A 635 -21.24 10.08 -17.14
N ALA A 636 -21.04 8.77 -17.26
CA ALA A 636 -20.34 8.16 -18.38
C ALA A 636 -21.23 7.16 -19.11
N TYR A 637 -20.93 6.97 -20.39
CA TYR A 637 -21.57 5.96 -21.22
C TYR A 637 -20.54 4.89 -21.58
N PHE A 638 -20.60 3.73 -20.93
CA PHE A 638 -19.56 2.71 -21.01
C PHE A 638 -20.10 1.29 -20.79
N GLY A 639 -19.72 0.34 -21.65
CA GLY A 639 -20.27 -1.02 -21.61
C GLY A 639 -21.74 -1.07 -21.99
N THR A 640 -22.01 -0.89 -23.29
CA THR A 640 -23.32 -0.55 -23.84
C THR A 640 -24.32 -1.71 -23.90
N LEU A 641 -23.90 -2.95 -23.64
CA LEU A 641 -24.80 -4.10 -23.69
C LEU A 641 -25.45 -4.32 -22.32
N THR A 642 -26.71 -4.73 -22.33
CA THR A 642 -27.44 -5.06 -21.09
C THR A 642 -26.79 -6.22 -20.34
N SER A 643 -26.13 -7.13 -21.06
CA SER A 643 -25.39 -8.28 -20.53
C SER A 643 -23.94 -7.98 -20.11
N ASP A 644 -23.44 -6.76 -20.30
CA ASP A 644 -22.13 -6.36 -19.80
C ASP A 644 -22.18 -6.28 -18.27
N ILE A 645 -21.28 -7.00 -17.57
CA ILE A 645 -21.20 -7.07 -16.11
C ILE A 645 -20.22 -5.98 -15.64
N PRO A 646 -20.57 -5.07 -14.71
CA PRO A 646 -19.60 -4.10 -14.19
C PRO A 646 -18.50 -4.80 -13.38
N VAL A 647 -17.25 -4.40 -13.62
CA VAL A 647 -16.05 -4.95 -12.96
C VAL A 647 -15.03 -3.83 -12.64
N PRO A 648 -15.44 -2.71 -12.02
CA PRO A 648 -14.53 -1.59 -11.76
C PRO A 648 -13.39 -2.02 -10.84
N ALA A 649 -12.17 -1.63 -11.21
CA ALA A 649 -10.94 -1.81 -10.45
C ALA A 649 -9.87 -0.87 -11.03
N ASP A 650 -8.74 -0.71 -10.36
CA ASP A 650 -7.62 0.13 -10.83
C ASP A 650 -6.73 -0.69 -11.79
N TYR A 651 -7.01 -0.65 -13.09
CA TYR A 651 -6.30 -1.45 -14.11
C TYR A 651 -5.11 -0.71 -14.73
N ASP A 652 -4.90 0.57 -14.41
CA ASP A 652 -3.75 1.38 -14.86
C ASP A 652 -2.78 1.79 -13.74
N GLY A 653 -3.10 1.51 -12.48
CA GLY A 653 -2.23 1.73 -11.31
C GLY A 653 -2.15 3.18 -10.87
N ASP A 654 -3.15 3.99 -11.22
CA ASP A 654 -3.18 5.42 -10.88
C ASP A 654 -3.82 5.71 -9.52
N GLY A 655 -4.34 4.68 -8.84
CA GLY A 655 -5.00 4.78 -7.55
C GLY A 655 -6.52 5.02 -7.63
N LYS A 656 -7.09 5.09 -8.83
CA LYS A 656 -8.53 5.27 -9.07
C LYS A 656 -9.13 4.03 -9.70
N ALA A 657 -10.41 3.81 -9.45
CA ALA A 657 -11.17 2.77 -10.10
C ALA A 657 -11.48 3.17 -11.56
N ASP A 658 -11.15 2.28 -12.48
CA ASP A 658 -11.51 2.42 -13.88
C ASP A 658 -12.97 2.04 -14.14
N LEU A 659 -13.57 2.70 -15.12
CA LEU A 659 -14.83 2.25 -15.69
C LEU A 659 -14.58 0.96 -16.48
N ALA A 660 -15.11 -0.16 -15.98
CA ALA A 660 -14.84 -1.45 -16.57
C ALA A 660 -16.07 -2.36 -16.62
N VAL A 661 -16.16 -3.15 -17.70
CA VAL A 661 -17.17 -4.20 -17.88
C VAL A 661 -16.57 -5.50 -18.41
N ARG A 662 -17.16 -6.62 -17.99
CA ARG A 662 -16.96 -7.93 -18.59
C ARG A 662 -18.14 -8.26 -19.50
N ARG A 663 -17.87 -8.42 -20.79
CA ARG A 663 -18.87 -8.77 -21.80
C ARG A 663 -19.14 -10.26 -21.81
N SER A 664 -20.29 -10.67 -21.29
CA SER A 664 -20.65 -12.08 -21.08
C SER A 664 -20.47 -12.96 -22.33
N ASP A 665 -20.97 -12.52 -23.49
CA ASP A 665 -21.00 -13.35 -24.71
C ASP A 665 -19.63 -13.56 -25.37
N SER A 666 -18.77 -12.55 -25.32
CA SER A 666 -17.49 -12.56 -26.05
C SER A 666 -16.28 -12.84 -25.18
N GLY A 667 -16.43 -12.89 -23.86
CA GLY A 667 -15.28 -13.10 -22.99
C GLY A 667 -14.49 -11.84 -22.62
N HIS A 668 -14.83 -10.68 -23.16
CA HIS A 668 -13.92 -9.53 -23.12
C HIS A 668 -14.04 -8.73 -21.83
N PHE A 669 -12.91 -8.43 -21.21
CA PHE A 669 -12.77 -7.32 -20.28
C PHE A 669 -12.54 -6.04 -21.09
N ILE A 670 -13.33 -5.01 -20.80
CA ILE A 670 -13.28 -3.71 -21.47
C ILE A 670 -13.21 -2.67 -20.36
N TYR A 671 -12.13 -1.90 -20.29
CA TYR A 671 -11.94 -0.87 -19.27
C TYR A 671 -11.43 0.44 -19.90
N ALA A 672 -11.74 1.57 -19.27
CA ALA A 672 -11.23 2.88 -19.65
C ALA A 672 -10.30 3.36 -18.55
N GLU A 673 -9.00 3.45 -18.89
CA GLU A 673 -7.93 3.94 -18.01
C GLU A 673 -8.26 5.34 -17.52
N SER A 674 -8.33 5.53 -16.21
CA SER A 674 -8.74 6.77 -15.60
C SER A 674 -7.68 7.87 -15.73
N ALA A 675 -6.40 7.49 -15.85
CA ALA A 675 -5.28 8.43 -16.02
C ALA A 675 -5.34 9.21 -17.36
N ASN A 676 -5.84 8.58 -18.43
CA ASN A 676 -5.73 9.11 -19.80
C ASN A 676 -6.98 8.88 -20.68
N ASN A 677 -8.02 8.23 -20.18
CA ASN A 677 -9.25 7.83 -20.87
C ASN A 677 -9.07 6.85 -22.05
N ARG A 678 -7.95 6.13 -22.11
CA ARG A 678 -7.69 5.11 -23.14
C ARG A 678 -8.56 3.88 -22.86
N VAL A 679 -9.30 3.43 -23.88
CA VAL A 679 -10.15 2.24 -23.78
C VAL A 679 -9.38 1.00 -24.18
N ILE A 680 -9.23 0.07 -23.24
CA ILE A 680 -8.60 -1.22 -23.44
C ILE A 680 -9.65 -2.32 -23.60
N ARG A 681 -9.36 -3.30 -24.47
CA ARG A 681 -10.20 -4.47 -24.72
C ARG A 681 -9.33 -5.71 -24.71
N VAL A 682 -9.52 -6.56 -23.70
CA VAL A 682 -8.77 -7.80 -23.54
C VAL A 682 -9.72 -8.97 -23.64
N GLY A 683 -9.51 -9.85 -24.62
CA GLY A 683 -10.19 -11.13 -24.69
C GLY A 683 -9.62 -12.08 -23.64
N PHE A 684 -10.31 -12.24 -22.51
CA PHE A 684 -9.85 -13.10 -21.42
C PHE A 684 -11.01 -13.79 -20.69
N GLY A 685 -11.10 -15.11 -20.88
CA GLY A 685 -12.33 -15.88 -20.67
C GLY A 685 -13.10 -16.00 -21.98
N SER A 686 -13.86 -17.08 -22.15
CA SER A 686 -14.55 -17.38 -23.41
C SER A 686 -15.98 -17.85 -23.22
N LEU A 687 -16.41 -18.05 -21.98
CA LEU A 687 -17.74 -18.51 -21.64
C LEU A 687 -18.52 -17.39 -20.93
N SER A 688 -19.83 -17.36 -21.16
CA SER A 688 -20.76 -16.49 -20.42
C SER A 688 -20.93 -16.91 -18.96
N SER A 689 -20.56 -18.15 -18.63
CA SER A 689 -20.54 -18.68 -17.26
C SER A 689 -19.22 -18.40 -16.50
N ASP A 690 -18.21 -17.83 -17.16
CA ASP A 690 -16.99 -17.38 -16.48
C ASP A 690 -17.33 -16.19 -15.58
N ILE A 691 -17.14 -16.33 -14.26
CA ILE A 691 -17.52 -15.36 -13.24
C ILE A 691 -16.35 -14.41 -12.99
N PRO A 692 -16.40 -13.13 -13.39
CA PRO A 692 -15.35 -12.17 -13.07
C PRO A 692 -15.32 -11.87 -11.57
N LEU A 693 -14.14 -11.85 -10.97
CA LEU A 693 -14.02 -11.68 -9.51
C LEU A 693 -14.27 -10.23 -9.06
N ALA A 694 -13.97 -9.24 -9.92
CA ALA A 694 -14.26 -7.82 -9.67
C ALA A 694 -15.75 -7.46 -9.77
N ALA A 695 -16.61 -8.40 -10.15
CA ALA A 695 -18.04 -8.14 -10.16
C ALA A 695 -18.62 -8.01 -8.74
N PRO A 696 -19.68 -7.21 -8.56
CA PRO A 696 -20.43 -7.13 -7.31
C PRO A 696 -20.78 -8.53 -6.79
N ILE A 697 -20.70 -8.72 -5.47
CA ILE A 697 -20.86 -10.05 -4.86
C ILE A 697 -22.21 -10.69 -5.20
N GLN A 698 -23.26 -9.88 -5.31
CA GLN A 698 -24.60 -10.33 -5.71
C GLN A 698 -24.59 -10.96 -7.11
N THR A 699 -23.88 -10.36 -8.07
CA THR A 699 -23.72 -10.90 -9.43
C THR A 699 -22.94 -12.22 -9.40
N ARG A 700 -21.86 -12.32 -8.62
CA ARG A 700 -21.11 -13.58 -8.46
C ARG A 700 -21.97 -14.71 -7.91
N ILE A 701 -22.83 -14.41 -6.93
CA ILE A 701 -23.78 -15.37 -6.35
C ILE A 701 -24.79 -15.84 -7.41
N GLU A 702 -25.41 -14.92 -8.14
CA GLU A 702 -26.39 -15.22 -9.17
C GLU A 702 -25.79 -16.10 -10.29
N MET A 703 -24.57 -15.80 -10.73
CA MET A 703 -23.87 -16.60 -11.73
C MET A 703 -23.51 -18.01 -11.21
N SER A 704 -22.99 -18.14 -9.98
CA SER A 704 -22.72 -19.45 -9.38
C SER A 704 -23.99 -20.30 -9.24
N LYS A 705 -25.12 -19.68 -8.84
CA LYS A 705 -26.43 -20.34 -8.78
C LYS A 705 -26.89 -20.81 -10.16
N ALA A 706 -26.85 -19.92 -11.16
CA ALA A 706 -27.30 -20.21 -12.53
C ALA A 706 -26.58 -21.42 -13.15
N VAL A 707 -25.27 -21.57 -12.90
CA VAL A 707 -24.49 -22.70 -13.42
C VAL A 707 -24.81 -24.01 -12.68
N SER A 708 -25.12 -23.94 -11.38
CA SER A 708 -25.40 -25.13 -10.56
C SER A 708 -26.81 -25.72 -10.71
N GLY A 709 -27.73 -25.02 -11.39
CA GLY A 709 -29.11 -25.47 -11.60
C GLY A 709 -30.02 -25.37 -10.37
N THR A 710 -29.56 -24.78 -9.26
CA THR A 710 -30.37 -24.56 -8.06
C THR A 710 -31.32 -23.38 -8.25
N LYS A 711 -32.62 -23.64 -8.47
CA LYS A 711 -33.66 -22.62 -8.33
C LYS A 711 -34.08 -22.54 -6.86
N GLU A 712 -33.84 -21.41 -6.20
CA GLU A 712 -34.64 -21.07 -5.02
C GLU A 712 -36.06 -20.73 -5.50
N VAL A 713 -37.06 -21.23 -4.79
CA VAL A 713 -38.45 -20.79 -4.96
C VAL A 713 -38.53 -19.39 -4.38
N ASP A 714 -38.34 -18.36 -5.21
CA ASP A 714 -38.66 -16.99 -4.83
C ASP A 714 -40.17 -16.91 -4.57
N HIS A 715 -40.56 -16.93 -3.30
CA HIS A 715 -41.90 -16.50 -2.88
C HIS A 715 -41.97 -14.97 -2.98
N ILE A 716 -42.06 -14.46 -4.22
CA ILE A 716 -42.55 -13.12 -4.51
C ILE A 716 -43.51 -13.23 -5.70
N GLN A 717 -44.73 -13.69 -5.41
CA GLN A 717 -45.90 -13.21 -6.13
C GLN A 717 -46.89 -12.73 -5.07
N SER A 718 -47.26 -11.45 -5.18
CA SER A 718 -48.46 -10.90 -4.56
C SER A 718 -49.65 -11.72 -5.06
N ILE A 719 -50.22 -12.55 -4.18
CA ILE A 719 -51.53 -13.14 -4.43
C ILE A 719 -52.54 -12.02 -4.17
N ASP A 720 -53.03 -11.42 -5.26
CA ASP A 720 -54.34 -10.80 -5.26
C ASP A 720 -55.36 -11.95 -5.14
N SER A 721 -56.21 -11.85 -4.13
CA SER A 721 -57.35 -12.74 -3.98
C SER A 721 -58.34 -12.45 -5.09
N ASP A 722 -58.45 -13.34 -6.08
CA ASP A 722 -59.72 -13.75 -6.66
C ASP A 722 -59.55 -15.02 -7.51
N GLU A 723 -60.57 -15.86 -7.44
CA GLU A 723 -60.75 -17.22 -7.94
C GLU A 723 -60.06 -17.57 -9.28
N VAL A 724 -59.41 -18.75 -9.37
CA VAL A 724 -59.59 -19.71 -10.49
C VAL A 724 -59.13 -21.11 -10.03
N HIS A 725 -60.04 -22.09 -10.14
CA HIS A 725 -59.77 -23.54 -10.11
C HIS A 725 -58.83 -23.97 -11.23
N VAL A 726 -57.93 -24.94 -11.02
CA VAL A 726 -57.70 -26.13 -11.89
C VAL A 726 -56.63 -27.09 -11.34
N SER A 727 -56.97 -28.38 -11.47
CA SER A 727 -56.29 -29.68 -11.31
C SER A 727 -54.87 -29.82 -10.77
N VAL A 728 -54.75 -30.72 -9.79
CA VAL A 728 -53.53 -31.41 -9.36
C VAL A 728 -53.12 -32.46 -10.39
N GLU A 729 -51.95 -32.30 -11.01
CA GLU A 729 -51.20 -33.41 -11.62
C GLU A 729 -49.87 -33.61 -10.90
N GLN A 730 -49.62 -34.88 -10.65
CA GLN A 730 -48.62 -35.48 -9.80
C GLN A 730 -47.33 -35.73 -10.60
N ILE A 731 -46.18 -35.21 -10.16
CA ILE A 731 -44.87 -35.67 -10.68
C ILE A 731 -44.05 -36.16 -9.51
N GLY A 732 -43.87 -37.49 -9.48
CA GLY A 732 -43.14 -38.24 -8.48
C GLY A 732 -41.63 -38.14 -8.65
N TYR A 733 -40.95 -38.25 -7.51
CA TYR A 733 -39.51 -38.43 -7.39
C TYR A 733 -39.12 -39.85 -7.82
N LEU A 734 -38.14 -39.98 -8.73
CA LEU A 734 -37.46 -41.24 -9.02
C LEU A 734 -36.08 -41.22 -8.36
N THR A 735 -35.91 -42.07 -7.35
CA THR A 735 -34.64 -42.44 -6.72
C THR A 735 -33.94 -43.51 -7.56
N LEU A 736 -32.65 -43.29 -7.87
CA LEU A 736 -31.75 -44.27 -8.46
C LEU A 736 -31.13 -45.14 -7.35
N GLU A 737 -31.52 -46.41 -7.26
CA GLU A 737 -30.79 -47.41 -6.46
C GLU A 737 -30.36 -48.60 -7.33
N GLN A 738 -29.05 -48.84 -7.26
CA GLN A 738 -28.31 -50.10 -7.26
C GLN A 738 -28.29 -51.01 -8.50
N VAL A 739 -27.07 -51.10 -9.03
CA VAL A 739 -26.55 -52.08 -9.99
C VAL A 739 -26.60 -53.50 -9.40
N HIS A 740 -27.20 -54.41 -10.15
CA HIS A 740 -27.32 -55.83 -9.88
C HIS A 740 -26.07 -56.60 -10.34
N THR A 741 -25.52 -57.45 -9.49
CA THR A 741 -24.58 -58.51 -9.85
C THR A 741 -25.32 -59.79 -10.20
N GLY A 742 -24.96 -60.45 -11.32
CA GLY A 742 -24.80 -61.91 -11.34
C GLY A 742 -25.68 -62.73 -12.30
N ALA A 743 -24.99 -63.30 -13.31
CA ALA A 743 -25.13 -64.64 -13.89
C ALA A 743 -26.34 -65.00 -14.77
N LYS A 744 -26.09 -65.11 -16.09
CA LYS A 744 -25.90 -66.38 -16.79
C LYS A 744 -25.21 -66.20 -18.13
#